data_AF-A0AAU4AN87-F1
#
_entry.id   AF-A0AAU4AN87-F1
#
_cell.length_a   1.000
_cell.length_b   1.000
_cell.length_c   1.000
_cell.angle_alpha   90.00
_cell.angle_beta   90.00
_cell.angle_gamma   90.00
#
_symmetry.space_group_name_H-M   'P 1'
#
loop_
_entity.id
_entity.type
_entity.pdbx_description
1 polymer ?
#
loop_
_entity_poly.entity_id
_entity_poly.type
_entity_poly.pdbx_seq_one_letter_code
_entity_poly.pdbx_strand_id
1 'polypeptide(L)'
;MSALDRLRLMAVAAVVATVPALASVGSLAPPASAATGTTAWHNGAFSVNTAGVVSRSDIVLGKANSSSSQFLPLGNGSLGVAEWAANGFTAQLNRSDTMPNRLSPGQVNIPGLSAMTSASNFSGILDLYNGVLVEQGGGMTLRAWVAAGKDELVIDVTGANPGTRQTATVGLWSGRNPTASASGAVASLAQSWSDNSQTGHSNQTFGAMAAITAGGSNVSASVVNSTKVQVAFNPNSDGSYRVVVASPSWTGGNANSAASTLIGPDTTASRASLLATQSSWWQNFWANSGLIEASSSDGTAQYMENLNTLYQYFEAGLMHSGQYPGSQAGLADLYNFNQDHQAWYPAGYWLWNLRGQIQANLDAGNFAQNVPIFDMYLNDLPAIESWTSANMNGKPGACVPETMRFNGNGYYNGGGITSDASCAVASSPNFNAETVTSGAEIALWIWQQYQHTGDRAFLQKYYPLLQQTATFLLAWQSVGSDGYLHAVANAHETQWAVQDPTTDIAADQALFTATANAATLLGTDSALVSQLRTALTRVEPYARTDQSTHSQLLGPSADSSGTDVIGNSYQPTAAVHNVENLGLEPVWPYNLIGDNTVVNGDNLTALAQRTYSHRQYVNNPDWTYDSLQAARLDLSSEVANDLAASTKKYQLYPSGLAAWSTSSLDEPYIEHVSNVAATLDEAFATDYDGTVRFAPAWPAGWDGSGRLSIQGGSKVDVQVQGGTLTTAAIEAGSSGTVNVRNPWSGQQAEVVNGSTGAVVVSPTTAGTLSVPVTAGSTYLVEQVASPTTSLPFAPVTGSQATSAKHLGSVSIGLDGNAPPNLGNTVSVTGPGNQSATVGAAITALQVHASDSASGETLTYSAAGLPAGLSISSSGLVSGTPTAAGTSNVTVTVTDSTGAAGSASFTWTVSGGSTGGNTVSVTGPGNQSATVGAAITALQVHASDSASGETLTYSAAGLPAGLSISSSGLVSGTPTAAGTSNVTVTVTDSTGAAGSASFTWTVSGGSTGGGTCQVAYSTTSEWAGGFTANVTITNTGTSAINGWTLKFSFPGDQQITSAWNGTATQSGKAVTTTNAGYNAVIAPAGTVGFGFQGTWTSNDTPPGSFTLNGTPCG
;
A
#
# COMPACT_ATOMS: atom_id res chain seq x y z
N MET A 1 -8.74 -61.82 20.70
CA MET A 1 -8.77 -63.29 20.64
C MET A 1 -10.20 -63.78 20.49
N SER A 2 -10.59 -64.23 19.30
CA SER A 2 -11.40 -65.44 19.08
C SER A 2 -11.39 -65.69 17.58
N ALA A 3 -10.73 -66.77 17.16
CA ALA A 3 -10.71 -67.20 15.76
C ALA A 3 -11.84 -68.22 15.52
N LEU A 4 -12.03 -68.58 14.24
CA LEU A 4 -12.77 -69.77 13.76
C LEU A 4 -14.31 -69.64 13.85
N ASP A 5 -15.11 -70.08 12.86
CA ASP A 5 -14.82 -70.46 11.47
C ASP A 5 -16.16 -70.65 10.72
N ARG A 6 -16.16 -70.43 9.40
CA ARG A 6 -16.97 -71.13 8.34
C ARG A 6 -16.93 -70.31 7.04
N LEU A 7 -16.17 -70.74 6.02
CA LEU A 7 -16.55 -71.71 4.97
C LEU A 7 -17.73 -71.21 4.08
N ARG A 8 -17.79 -71.34 2.73
CA ARG A 8 -16.95 -71.87 1.61
C ARG A 8 -17.72 -71.60 0.27
N LEU A 9 -17.23 -71.71 -0.98
CA LEU A 9 -15.92 -71.97 -1.63
C LEU A 9 -16.04 -71.67 -3.17
N MET A 10 -15.07 -70.95 -3.78
CA MET A 10 -14.75 -70.88 -5.24
C MET A 10 -15.85 -70.39 -6.23
N ALA A 11 -15.68 -69.45 -7.18
CA ALA A 11 -14.55 -68.94 -7.99
C ALA A 11 -14.22 -69.76 -9.28
N VAL A 12 -13.49 -69.13 -10.24
CA VAL A 12 -13.14 -69.54 -11.64
C VAL A 12 -14.17 -68.99 -12.67
N ALA A 13 -13.85 -68.26 -13.76
CA ALA A 13 -12.59 -67.77 -14.39
C ALA A 13 -12.89 -66.61 -15.41
N ALA A 14 -11.95 -65.85 -16.00
CA ALA A 14 -10.58 -65.42 -15.64
C ALA A 14 -9.95 -64.46 -16.69
N VAL A 15 -8.91 -63.68 -16.29
CA VAL A 15 -7.81 -62.98 -17.06
C VAL A 15 -8.19 -61.91 -18.13
N VAL A 16 -7.43 -60.83 -18.45
CA VAL A 16 -6.02 -60.36 -18.20
C VAL A 16 -6.04 -58.81 -17.98
N ALA A 17 -5.61 -58.23 -16.84
CA ALA A 17 -4.26 -57.77 -16.40
C ALA A 17 -3.61 -56.63 -17.22
N THR A 18 -3.11 -55.55 -16.58
CA THR A 18 -1.69 -55.45 -16.15
C THR A 18 -1.41 -54.83 -14.75
N VAL A 19 -0.65 -55.60 -13.96
CA VAL A 19 0.36 -55.29 -12.90
C VAL A 19 0.55 -53.85 -12.35
N PRO A 20 0.62 -53.72 -11.01
CA PRO A 20 1.61 -52.91 -10.30
C PRO A 20 2.60 -53.78 -9.49
N ALA A 21 3.87 -53.35 -9.40
CA ALA A 21 4.92 -54.04 -8.64
C ALA A 21 5.17 -53.35 -7.29
N LEU A 22 5.47 -54.15 -6.24
CA LEU A 22 5.91 -53.62 -4.95
C LEU A 22 7.33 -53.06 -5.02
N ALA A 23 7.55 -51.91 -4.37
CA ALA A 23 8.87 -51.44 -3.98
C ALA A 23 8.91 -51.13 -2.48
N SER A 24 10.08 -51.36 -1.90
CA SER A 24 10.45 -51.32 -0.48
C SER A 24 10.03 -50.09 0.32
N VAL A 25 9.70 -50.32 1.60
CA VAL A 25 9.53 -49.29 2.63
C VAL A 25 10.83 -48.50 2.82
N GLY A 26 10.83 -47.23 2.45
CA GLY A 26 11.84 -46.25 2.84
C GLY A 26 11.32 -45.38 3.98
N SER A 27 12.12 -45.15 5.01
CA SER A 27 11.80 -44.17 6.06
C SER A 27 11.71 -42.77 5.44
N LEU A 28 10.50 -42.20 5.39
CA LEU A 28 10.33 -40.80 5.07
C LEU A 28 11.12 -39.97 6.07
N ALA A 29 11.96 -39.07 5.56
CA ALA A 29 12.48 -37.97 6.37
C ALA A 29 11.29 -37.19 6.95
N PRO A 30 11.43 -36.53 8.12
CA PRO A 30 10.40 -35.62 8.59
C PRO A 30 10.11 -34.58 7.49
N PRO A 31 8.85 -34.14 7.32
CA PRO A 31 8.54 -33.09 6.36
C PRO A 31 9.43 -31.88 6.65
N ALA A 32 9.83 -31.17 5.59
CA ALA A 32 10.48 -29.88 5.75
C ALA A 32 9.62 -29.03 6.70
N SER A 33 10.26 -28.41 7.69
CA SER A 33 9.55 -27.53 8.62
C SER A 33 8.76 -26.52 7.81
N ALA A 34 7.44 -26.53 7.92
CA ALA A 34 6.63 -25.42 7.47
C ALA A 34 7.22 -24.16 8.12
N ALA A 35 7.33 -23.07 7.36
CA ALA A 35 7.66 -21.78 7.95
C ALA A 35 6.58 -21.48 8.99
N THR A 36 6.97 -21.34 10.25
CA THR A 36 6.04 -20.97 11.31
C THR A 36 5.54 -19.55 11.03
N GLY A 37 4.28 -19.42 10.65
CA GLY A 37 3.66 -18.13 10.35
C GLY A 37 3.81 -17.15 11.51
N THR A 38 3.98 -15.88 11.19
CA THR A 38 4.12 -14.78 12.16
C THR A 38 2.79 -14.09 12.41
N THR A 39 2.72 -13.33 13.51
CA THR A 39 1.63 -12.36 13.74
C THR A 39 2.19 -10.95 13.93
N ALA A 40 1.52 -9.95 13.39
CA ALA A 40 1.74 -8.53 13.68
C ALA A 40 0.88 -8.04 14.85
N TRP A 41 0.09 -8.93 15.47
CA TRP A 41 -0.67 -8.62 16.68
C TRP A 41 0.19 -8.80 17.93
N HIS A 42 0.28 -7.76 18.77
CA HIS A 42 1.01 -7.84 20.04
C HIS A 42 0.40 -6.90 21.09
N ASN A 43 0.25 -7.39 22.32
CA ASN A 43 -0.27 -6.63 23.48
C ASN A 43 -1.60 -5.90 23.22
N GLY A 44 -2.48 -6.48 22.39
CA GLY A 44 -3.80 -5.93 22.10
C GLY A 44 -3.84 -4.86 21.00
N ALA A 45 -2.80 -4.75 20.16
CA ALA A 45 -2.76 -3.87 18.99
C ALA A 45 -2.10 -4.55 17.78
N PHE A 46 -2.46 -4.09 16.57
CA PHE A 46 -1.86 -4.53 15.30
C PHE A 46 -0.74 -3.59 14.89
N SER A 47 0.44 -4.13 14.57
CA SER A 47 1.63 -3.34 14.26
C SER A 47 1.84 -3.22 12.76
N VAL A 48 1.55 -2.04 12.20
CA VAL A 48 1.73 -1.72 10.78
C VAL A 48 2.65 -0.51 10.63
N ASN A 49 3.67 -0.63 9.80
CA ASN A 49 4.44 0.50 9.27
C ASN A 49 3.71 1.06 8.04
N THR A 50 2.73 1.95 8.27
CA THR A 50 1.90 2.57 7.23
C THR A 50 2.73 3.16 6.09
N ALA A 51 3.80 3.91 6.40
CA ALA A 51 4.68 4.49 5.40
C ALA A 51 5.33 3.41 4.51
N GLY A 52 5.89 2.37 5.14
CA GLY A 52 6.51 1.26 4.42
C GLY A 52 5.53 0.48 3.53
N VAL A 53 4.28 0.28 3.99
CA VAL A 53 3.24 -0.40 3.20
C VAL A 53 2.80 0.47 2.02
N VAL A 54 2.40 1.72 2.25
CA VAL A 54 1.94 2.63 1.17
C VAL A 54 3.02 2.82 0.09
N SER A 55 4.29 3.00 0.49
CA SER A 55 5.37 3.21 -0.47
C SER A 55 5.73 2.00 -1.35
N ARG A 56 5.21 0.79 -1.07
CA ARG A 56 5.29 -0.34 -2.03
C ARG A 56 4.55 -0.01 -3.34
N SER A 57 3.50 0.80 -3.22
CA SER A 57 2.60 1.16 -4.31
C SER A 57 3.09 2.37 -5.11
N ASP A 58 4.09 3.12 -4.63
CA ASP A 58 4.69 4.30 -5.29
C ASP A 58 4.95 4.07 -6.80
N ILE A 59 4.62 5.06 -7.62
CA ILE A 59 4.67 4.93 -9.09
C ILE A 59 6.06 5.34 -9.57
N VAL A 60 6.88 4.38 -9.97
CA VAL A 60 8.27 4.61 -10.39
C VAL A 60 8.37 4.92 -11.89
N LEU A 61 9.01 6.04 -12.23
CA LEU A 61 9.35 6.42 -13.60
C LEU A 61 10.86 6.25 -13.83
N GLY A 62 11.29 5.10 -14.35
CA GLY A 62 12.68 4.90 -14.77
C GLY A 62 13.05 5.67 -16.05
N LYS A 63 12.07 6.27 -16.73
CA LYS A 63 12.22 7.16 -17.89
C LYS A 63 11.09 8.19 -17.87
N ALA A 64 11.31 9.33 -18.52
CA ALA A 64 10.32 10.40 -18.57
C ALA A 64 8.99 9.92 -19.20
N ASN A 65 7.87 10.28 -18.57
CA ASN A 65 6.51 10.11 -19.08
C ASN A 65 6.25 11.10 -20.24
N SER A 66 6.85 10.85 -21.39
CA SER A 66 6.85 11.80 -22.52
C SER A 66 5.50 11.98 -23.24
N SER A 67 4.51 11.11 -22.98
CA SER A 67 3.16 11.15 -23.56
C SER A 67 2.13 11.55 -22.52
N SER A 68 1.06 12.25 -22.93
CA SER A 68 -0.06 12.59 -22.04
C SER A 68 -0.77 11.34 -21.51
N SER A 69 -0.82 10.26 -22.28
CA SER A 69 -1.31 8.95 -21.83
C SER A 69 -0.37 8.23 -20.83
N GLN A 70 0.74 8.84 -20.44
CA GLN A 70 1.63 8.35 -19.38
C GLN A 70 1.55 9.24 -18.12
N PHE A 71 0.47 10.01 -17.99
CA PHE A 71 0.34 11.00 -16.93
C PHE A 71 0.46 10.40 -15.51
N LEU A 72 0.89 11.25 -14.58
CA LEU A 72 0.78 10.98 -13.15
C LEU A 72 -0.29 11.87 -12.50
N PRO A 73 -1.18 11.31 -11.67
CA PRO A 73 -2.23 12.06 -10.99
C PRO A 73 -1.75 12.73 -9.70
N LEU A 74 -2.10 14.00 -9.53
CA LEU A 74 -1.95 14.78 -8.28
C LEU A 74 -3.30 15.45 -7.97
N GLY A 75 -3.71 15.54 -6.71
CA GLY A 75 -4.97 16.23 -6.37
C GLY A 75 -5.17 16.46 -4.88
N ASN A 76 -6.20 17.23 -4.55
CA ASN A 76 -6.67 17.52 -3.18
C ASN A 76 -8.22 17.37 -3.04
N GLY A 77 -8.86 16.71 -4.00
CA GLY A 77 -10.31 16.53 -4.10
C GLY A 77 -11.06 17.64 -4.86
N SER A 78 -10.57 18.88 -4.84
CA SER A 78 -11.22 20.04 -5.50
C SER A 78 -10.48 20.50 -6.76
N LEU A 79 -9.15 20.39 -6.76
CA LEU A 79 -8.25 20.57 -7.88
C LEU A 79 -7.52 19.24 -8.13
N GLY A 80 -7.66 18.71 -9.35
CA GLY A 80 -6.85 17.61 -9.83
C GLY A 80 -5.92 18.05 -10.96
N VAL A 81 -4.84 17.30 -11.12
CA VAL A 81 -3.78 17.57 -12.09
C VAL A 81 -3.31 16.27 -12.72
N ALA A 82 -3.27 16.26 -14.06
CA ALA A 82 -2.59 15.24 -14.84
C ALA A 82 -1.24 15.78 -15.32
N GLU A 83 -0.14 15.28 -14.77
CA GLU A 83 1.23 15.71 -15.06
C GLU A 83 1.88 14.78 -16.10
N TRP A 84 2.66 15.32 -17.04
CA TRP A 84 3.61 14.54 -17.84
C TRP A 84 4.80 15.35 -18.39
N ALA A 85 5.97 14.72 -18.48
CA ALA A 85 7.27 15.29 -18.85
C ALA A 85 7.43 15.81 -20.30
N ALA A 86 6.35 16.00 -21.06
CA ALA A 86 6.45 16.57 -22.41
C ALA A 86 7.05 17.98 -22.38
N ASN A 87 8.12 18.18 -23.15
CA ASN A 87 8.89 19.43 -23.21
C ASN A 87 9.48 19.90 -21.85
N GLY A 88 9.63 19.02 -20.87
CA GLY A 88 10.19 19.37 -19.55
C GLY A 88 9.21 19.08 -18.43
N PHE A 89 8.19 19.91 -18.28
CA PHE A 89 7.06 19.66 -17.39
C PHE A 89 5.81 20.21 -18.06
N THR A 90 4.80 19.37 -18.25
CA THR A 90 3.47 19.76 -18.72
C THR A 90 2.45 19.21 -17.73
N ALA A 91 1.43 19.99 -17.38
CA ALA A 91 0.39 19.52 -16.49
C ALA A 91 -0.96 20.14 -16.85
N GLN A 92 -2.00 19.32 -17.01
CA GLN A 92 -3.37 19.82 -17.17
C GLN A 92 -4.02 19.97 -15.78
N LEU A 93 -4.62 21.13 -15.53
CA LEU A 93 -5.44 21.38 -14.34
C LEU A 93 -6.90 21.00 -14.64
N ASN A 94 -7.61 20.45 -13.66
CA ASN A 94 -9.04 20.10 -13.76
C ASN A 94 -9.73 20.37 -12.41
N ARG A 95 -11.05 20.62 -12.41
CA ARG A 95 -11.83 20.91 -11.19
C ARG A 95 -13.23 20.29 -11.28
N SER A 96 -13.77 19.83 -10.15
CA SER A 96 -15.10 19.20 -10.08
C SER A 96 -16.27 20.19 -10.25
N ASP A 97 -16.02 21.49 -10.13
CA ASP A 97 -17.04 22.54 -10.14
C ASP A 97 -17.14 23.34 -11.45
N THR A 98 -16.46 22.92 -12.52
CA THR A 98 -16.50 23.58 -13.84
C THR A 98 -17.69 23.12 -14.70
N MET A 99 -18.84 22.91 -14.05
CA MET A 99 -20.11 22.49 -14.66
C MET A 99 -20.66 23.51 -15.67
N PRO A 100 -21.57 23.13 -16.60
CA PRO A 100 -21.99 21.76 -16.94
C PRO A 100 -20.99 21.06 -17.88
N ASN A 101 -19.87 21.71 -18.23
CA ASN A 101 -19.02 21.33 -19.36
C ASN A 101 -17.67 20.71 -18.92
N ARG A 102 -17.41 20.64 -17.60
CA ARG A 102 -16.13 20.24 -16.97
C ARG A 102 -14.89 20.92 -17.60
N LEU A 103 -15.02 22.20 -17.99
CA LEU A 103 -13.96 22.91 -18.72
C LEU A 103 -12.71 23.07 -17.86
N SER A 104 -11.56 22.63 -18.37
CA SER A 104 -10.28 22.74 -17.68
C SER A 104 -9.90 24.21 -17.43
N PRO A 105 -9.34 24.56 -16.25
CA PRO A 105 -8.67 25.84 -16.01
C PRO A 105 -7.47 26.13 -16.92
N GLY A 106 -6.85 25.10 -17.50
CA GLY A 106 -5.80 25.19 -18.51
C GLY A 106 -4.60 24.29 -18.27
N GLN A 107 -3.66 24.31 -19.21
CA GLN A 107 -2.45 23.52 -19.20
C GLN A 107 -1.23 24.37 -18.81
N VAL A 108 -0.51 23.92 -17.78
CA VAL A 108 0.78 24.44 -17.33
C VAL A 108 1.90 23.85 -18.19
N ASN A 109 2.91 24.66 -18.53
CA ASN A 109 4.12 24.17 -19.19
C ASN A 109 5.37 24.95 -18.74
N ILE A 110 6.48 24.24 -18.49
CA ILE A 110 7.77 24.79 -18.06
C ILE A 110 8.90 24.24 -18.96
N PRO A 111 9.20 24.88 -20.10
CA PRO A 111 10.14 24.34 -21.10
C PRO A 111 11.57 24.10 -20.61
N GLY A 112 12.01 24.85 -19.60
CA GLY A 112 13.38 24.78 -19.09
C GLY A 112 13.73 23.48 -18.38
N LEU A 113 12.72 22.73 -17.94
CA LEU A 113 12.89 21.41 -17.33
C LEU A 113 13.19 20.31 -18.35
N SER A 114 13.16 20.60 -19.66
CA SER A 114 13.55 19.65 -20.71
C SER A 114 14.99 19.14 -20.55
N ALA A 115 15.89 19.92 -19.95
CA ALA A 115 17.25 19.47 -19.62
C ALA A 115 17.30 18.43 -18.46
N MET A 116 16.24 18.33 -17.65
CA MET A 116 16.05 17.26 -16.66
C MET A 116 15.49 16.00 -17.34
N THR A 117 14.39 16.15 -18.09
CA THR A 117 13.63 15.01 -18.62
C THR A 117 14.22 14.37 -19.88
N SER A 118 15.16 15.06 -20.55
CA SER A 118 15.99 14.46 -21.62
C SER A 118 17.33 13.90 -21.13
N ALA A 119 17.64 14.00 -19.82
CA ALA A 119 18.91 13.49 -19.29
C ALA A 119 18.93 11.95 -19.27
N SER A 120 20.07 11.36 -19.60
CA SER A 120 20.24 9.90 -19.59
C SER A 120 20.12 9.29 -18.19
N ASN A 121 20.32 10.09 -17.14
CA ASN A 121 20.12 9.72 -15.74
C ASN A 121 18.77 10.22 -15.19
N PHE A 122 17.77 10.47 -16.03
CA PHE A 122 16.42 10.80 -15.56
C PHE A 122 15.88 9.68 -14.66
N SER A 123 15.19 10.08 -13.60
CA SER A 123 14.34 9.20 -12.79
C SER A 123 13.21 10.02 -12.18
N GLY A 124 12.02 9.43 -12.05
CA GLY A 124 10.88 10.02 -11.34
C GLY A 124 10.21 8.99 -10.41
N ILE A 125 9.44 9.49 -9.45
CA ILE A 125 8.60 8.69 -8.55
C ILE A 125 7.45 9.54 -8.01
N LEU A 126 6.24 8.98 -7.99
CA LEU A 126 5.13 9.52 -7.21
C LEU A 126 5.14 8.89 -5.82
N ASP A 127 5.48 9.70 -4.81
CA ASP A 127 5.35 9.35 -3.39
C ASP A 127 3.88 9.42 -2.99
N LEU A 128 3.23 8.27 -2.81
CA LEU A 128 1.82 8.19 -2.42
C LEU A 128 1.63 8.53 -0.94
N TYR A 129 2.62 8.25 -0.10
CA TYR A 129 2.54 8.48 1.35
C TYR A 129 2.54 9.97 1.71
N ASN A 130 3.17 10.81 0.89
CA ASN A 130 3.16 12.27 1.03
C ASN A 130 2.38 13.00 -0.07
N GLY A 131 1.93 12.30 -1.12
CA GLY A 131 1.27 12.89 -2.28
C GLY A 131 2.13 13.92 -3.02
N VAL A 132 3.35 13.53 -3.38
CA VAL A 132 4.35 14.39 -4.04
C VAL A 132 5.01 13.65 -5.20
N LEU A 133 4.92 14.21 -6.41
CA LEU A 133 5.76 13.81 -7.54
C LEU A 133 7.17 14.36 -7.34
N VAL A 134 8.17 13.51 -7.50
CA VAL A 134 9.58 13.91 -7.54
C VAL A 134 10.22 13.39 -8.81
N GLU A 135 10.97 14.27 -9.47
CA GLU A 135 11.76 13.95 -10.65
C GLU A 135 13.17 14.51 -10.52
N GLN A 136 14.14 13.85 -11.14
CA GLN A 136 15.51 14.35 -11.22
C GLN A 136 16.19 13.90 -12.51
N GLY A 137 17.22 14.64 -12.93
CA GLY A 137 17.98 14.37 -14.13
C GLY A 137 18.87 15.57 -14.48
N GLY A 138 20.04 15.32 -15.07
CA GLY A 138 20.92 16.41 -15.54
C GLY A 138 21.43 17.37 -14.46
N GLY A 139 21.37 16.98 -13.18
CA GLY A 139 21.72 17.82 -12.03
C GLY A 139 20.58 18.70 -11.48
N MET A 140 19.38 18.61 -12.06
CA MET A 140 18.16 19.22 -11.52
C MET A 140 17.32 18.21 -10.75
N THR A 141 16.52 18.74 -9.81
CA THR A 141 15.49 18.00 -9.09
C THR A 141 14.24 18.85 -8.95
N LEU A 142 13.09 18.28 -9.33
CA LEU A 142 11.75 18.83 -9.22
C LEU A 142 10.97 18.12 -8.10
N ARG A 143 10.10 18.86 -7.41
CA ARG A 143 9.01 18.33 -6.57
C ARG A 143 7.72 19.03 -6.95
N ALA A 144 6.68 18.29 -7.30
CA ALA A 144 5.37 18.82 -7.66
C ALA A 144 4.26 18.18 -6.83
N TRP A 145 3.32 18.99 -6.35
CA TRP A 145 2.16 18.53 -5.59
C TRP A 145 1.00 19.52 -5.71
N VAL A 146 -0.24 19.02 -5.61
CA VAL A 146 -1.41 19.86 -5.34
C VAL A 146 -1.54 20.01 -3.83
N ALA A 147 -1.68 21.24 -3.33
CA ALA A 147 -1.68 21.49 -1.90
C ALA A 147 -2.98 21.01 -1.22
N ALA A 148 -2.87 20.13 -0.23
CA ALA A 148 -4.01 19.54 0.46
C ALA A 148 -4.96 20.57 1.12
N GLY A 149 -4.47 21.75 1.48
CA GLY A 149 -5.26 22.83 2.10
C GLY A 149 -5.64 23.99 1.17
N LYS A 150 -5.27 23.97 -0.11
CA LYS A 150 -5.48 25.08 -1.06
C LYS A 150 -5.50 24.59 -2.50
N ASP A 151 -6.35 25.17 -3.34
CA ASP A 151 -6.39 24.86 -4.78
C ASP A 151 -5.21 25.49 -5.54
N GLU A 152 -3.99 25.03 -5.26
CA GLU A 152 -2.79 25.36 -6.02
C GLU A 152 -1.98 24.12 -6.38
N LEU A 153 -1.39 24.14 -7.58
CA LEU A 153 -0.29 23.27 -7.97
C LEU A 153 1.02 24.00 -7.67
N VAL A 154 1.87 23.38 -6.86
CA VAL A 154 3.22 23.85 -6.56
C VAL A 154 4.23 23.02 -7.34
N ILE A 155 5.20 23.69 -7.98
CA ILE A 155 6.38 23.06 -8.60
C ILE A 155 7.63 23.71 -8.02
N ASP A 156 8.31 23.01 -7.11
CA ASP A 156 9.57 23.42 -6.49
C ASP A 156 10.76 22.77 -7.22
N VAL A 157 11.76 23.57 -7.61
CA VAL A 157 12.88 23.10 -8.43
C VAL A 157 14.20 23.54 -7.82
N THR A 158 15.20 22.67 -7.87
CA THR A 158 16.58 22.91 -7.44
C THR A 158 17.58 22.44 -8.51
N GLY A 159 18.80 22.98 -8.47
CA GLY A 159 19.87 22.63 -9.43
C GLY A 159 19.76 23.26 -10.81
N ALA A 160 18.78 24.15 -11.05
CA ALA A 160 18.64 24.84 -12.33
C ALA A 160 19.73 25.91 -12.50
N ASN A 161 20.19 26.15 -13.73
CA ASN A 161 21.23 27.16 -14.00
C ASN A 161 20.74 28.59 -13.71
N PRO A 162 21.31 29.32 -12.71
CA PRO A 162 20.87 30.69 -12.37
C PRO A 162 21.03 31.70 -13.53
N GLY A 163 22.01 31.47 -14.41
CA GLY A 163 22.26 32.29 -15.59
C GLY A 163 21.25 32.08 -16.72
N THR A 164 20.44 31.02 -16.68
CA THR A 164 19.42 30.72 -17.69
C THR A 164 18.05 31.23 -17.23
N ARG A 165 17.52 32.23 -17.94
CA ARG A 165 16.17 32.73 -17.70
C ARG A 165 15.15 31.65 -18.03
N GLN A 166 14.26 31.37 -17.08
CA GLN A 166 13.19 30.40 -17.16
C GLN A 166 11.87 31.07 -17.54
N THR A 167 10.93 30.26 -18.02
CA THR A 167 9.54 30.67 -18.25
C THR A 167 8.59 29.55 -17.85
N ALA A 168 7.46 29.90 -17.26
CA ALA A 168 6.34 29.01 -17.07
C ALA A 168 5.08 29.66 -17.66
N THR A 169 4.23 28.86 -18.32
CA THR A 169 3.00 29.35 -18.98
C THR A 169 1.77 28.61 -18.49
N VAL A 170 0.62 29.28 -18.49
CA VAL A 170 -0.69 28.62 -18.52
C VAL A 170 -1.33 28.93 -19.86
N GLY A 171 -1.84 27.90 -20.54
CA GLY A 171 -2.48 28.03 -21.85
C GLY A 171 -3.79 27.26 -21.96
N LEU A 172 -4.68 27.79 -22.81
CA LEU A 172 -5.90 27.16 -23.29
C LEU A 172 -5.82 27.00 -24.81
N TRP A 173 -6.58 26.03 -25.32
CA TRP A 173 -6.64 25.63 -26.73
C TRP A 173 -7.65 26.46 -27.54
N SER A 174 -7.70 26.18 -28.85
CA SER A 174 -8.64 26.79 -29.78
C SER A 174 -10.09 26.55 -29.33
N GLY A 175 -10.95 27.56 -29.48
CA GLY A 175 -12.36 27.53 -29.06
C GLY A 175 -12.63 28.16 -27.69
N ARG A 176 -11.60 28.30 -26.83
CA ARG A 176 -11.73 28.95 -25.52
C ARG A 176 -11.65 30.47 -25.63
N ASN A 177 -12.45 31.17 -24.81
CA ASN A 177 -12.58 32.63 -24.80
C ASN A 177 -12.38 33.21 -23.38
N PRO A 178 -11.21 33.02 -22.76
CA PRO A 178 -10.92 33.55 -21.43
C PRO A 178 -10.58 35.05 -21.48
N THR A 179 -10.63 35.70 -20.32
CA THR A 179 -9.93 36.96 -20.07
C THR A 179 -8.50 36.65 -19.64
N ALA A 180 -7.52 37.11 -20.42
CA ALA A 180 -6.11 37.04 -20.08
C ALA A 180 -5.63 38.34 -19.42
N SER A 181 -4.91 38.25 -18.30
CA SER A 181 -4.35 39.42 -17.60
C SER A 181 -2.95 39.16 -17.06
N ALA A 182 -2.19 40.23 -16.84
CA ALA A 182 -0.91 40.21 -16.15
C ALA A 182 -0.78 41.46 -15.27
N SER A 183 -0.36 41.28 -14.01
CA SER A 183 -0.18 42.36 -13.05
C SER A 183 0.95 42.03 -12.08
N GLY A 184 1.99 42.86 -12.07
CA GLY A 184 3.21 42.61 -11.28
C GLY A 184 3.88 41.28 -11.67
N ALA A 185 3.93 40.35 -10.73
CA ALA A 185 4.51 39.01 -10.89
C ALA A 185 3.47 37.92 -11.23
N VAL A 186 2.17 38.25 -11.26
CA VAL A 186 1.08 37.28 -11.48
C VAL A 186 0.47 37.46 -12.87
N ALA A 187 0.25 36.35 -13.58
CA ALA A 187 -0.51 36.30 -14.83
C ALA A 187 -1.70 35.34 -14.69
N SER A 188 -2.84 35.63 -15.30
CA SER A 188 -4.05 34.79 -15.13
C SER A 188 -4.88 34.64 -16.41
N LEU A 189 -5.51 33.47 -16.54
CA LEU A 189 -6.62 33.19 -17.44
C LEU A 189 -7.87 32.94 -16.59
N ALA A 190 -8.97 33.60 -16.91
CA ALA A 190 -10.26 33.38 -16.24
C ALA A 190 -11.40 33.40 -17.26
N GLN A 191 -12.27 32.39 -17.23
CA GLN A 191 -13.46 32.30 -18.07
C GLN A 191 -14.66 31.94 -17.20
N SER A 192 -15.80 32.58 -17.44
CA SER A 192 -17.08 32.26 -16.79
C SER A 192 -18.16 32.06 -17.86
N TRP A 193 -19.14 31.22 -17.57
CA TRP A 193 -20.26 30.91 -18.45
C TRP A 193 -21.50 30.60 -17.61
N SER A 194 -22.69 30.77 -18.19
CA SER A 194 -23.95 30.39 -17.53
C SER A 194 -24.49 29.09 -18.13
N ASP A 195 -25.02 28.24 -17.27
CA ASP A 195 -25.80 27.08 -17.66
C ASP A 195 -27.24 27.52 -18.00
N ASN A 196 -27.48 27.93 -19.25
CA ASN A 196 -28.76 28.52 -19.68
C ASN A 196 -29.21 28.16 -21.11
N SER A 197 -28.53 27.21 -21.76
CA SER A 197 -28.74 26.87 -23.19
C SER A 197 -29.28 25.47 -23.45
N GLN A 198 -29.07 24.52 -22.53
CA GLN A 198 -29.52 23.13 -22.63
C GLN A 198 -30.89 22.95 -21.95
N THR A 199 -31.69 21.96 -22.38
CA THR A 199 -32.88 21.56 -21.61
C THR A 199 -32.46 21.05 -20.22
N GLY A 200 -33.21 21.39 -19.17
CA GLY A 200 -32.84 21.05 -17.78
C GLY A 200 -31.79 21.97 -17.13
N HIS A 201 -31.43 23.08 -17.78
CA HIS A 201 -30.43 24.04 -17.29
C HIS A 201 -30.74 24.61 -15.89
N SER A 202 -29.69 24.81 -15.10
CA SER A 202 -29.74 25.31 -13.71
C SER A 202 -29.87 26.84 -13.60
N ASN A 203 -29.56 27.59 -14.66
CA ASN A 203 -29.35 29.05 -14.66
C ASN A 203 -28.18 29.55 -13.79
N GLN A 204 -27.35 28.65 -13.25
CA GLN A 204 -26.18 29.02 -12.47
C GLN A 204 -25.04 29.51 -13.37
N THR A 205 -24.14 30.33 -12.80
CA THR A 205 -22.90 30.76 -13.47
C THR A 205 -21.74 29.99 -12.88
N PHE A 206 -20.97 29.36 -13.76
CA PHE A 206 -19.77 28.61 -13.47
C PHE A 206 -18.57 29.27 -14.14
N GLY A 207 -17.40 28.68 -13.96
CA GLY A 207 -16.18 29.22 -14.51
C GLY A 207 -14.95 28.41 -14.16
N ALA A 208 -13.87 28.69 -14.89
CA ALA A 208 -12.54 28.18 -14.61
C ALA A 208 -11.55 29.35 -14.54
N MET A 209 -10.65 29.31 -13.56
CA MET A 209 -9.58 30.29 -13.43
C MET A 209 -8.26 29.57 -13.13
N ALA A 210 -7.18 30.02 -13.77
CA ALA A 210 -5.83 29.64 -13.43
C ALA A 210 -4.93 30.88 -13.42
N ALA A 211 -4.14 31.04 -12.36
CA ALA A 211 -3.20 32.15 -12.19
C ALA A 211 -1.82 31.62 -11.81
N ILE A 212 -0.80 32.08 -12.54
CA ILE A 212 0.58 31.61 -12.43
C ILE A 212 1.52 32.73 -11.97
N THR A 213 2.48 32.36 -11.15
CA THR A 213 3.58 33.19 -10.70
C THR A 213 4.82 32.33 -10.43
N ALA A 214 5.95 32.96 -10.10
CA ALA A 214 7.16 32.26 -9.71
C ALA A 214 7.90 32.95 -8.56
N GLY A 215 8.52 32.15 -7.69
CA GLY A 215 9.60 32.56 -6.80
C GLY A 215 10.95 32.42 -7.49
N GLY A 216 11.82 33.42 -7.30
CA GLY A 216 13.09 33.56 -8.00
C GLY A 216 13.49 35.03 -8.06
N SER A 217 14.43 35.37 -8.95
CA SER A 217 14.79 36.76 -9.25
C SER A 217 14.23 37.24 -10.59
N ASN A 218 14.11 38.56 -10.80
CA ASN A 218 13.65 39.17 -12.05
C ASN A 218 12.29 38.65 -12.58
N VAL A 219 11.37 38.32 -11.67
CA VAL A 219 10.05 37.77 -12.00
C VAL A 219 9.18 38.82 -12.70
N SER A 220 8.66 38.49 -13.88
CA SER A 220 7.79 39.36 -14.67
C SER A 220 6.67 38.58 -15.34
N ALA A 221 5.42 38.98 -15.13
CA ALA A 221 4.24 38.42 -15.78
C ALA A 221 3.93 39.10 -17.13
N SER A 222 3.39 38.35 -18.09
CA SER A 222 2.92 38.87 -19.37
C SER A 222 1.75 38.06 -19.95
N VAL A 223 0.90 38.73 -20.73
CA VAL A 223 -0.07 38.08 -21.61
C VAL A 223 0.65 37.77 -22.93
N VAL A 224 0.68 36.50 -23.34
CA VAL A 224 1.29 36.07 -24.60
C VAL A 224 0.30 36.27 -25.75
N ASN A 225 -0.95 35.85 -25.53
CA ASN A 225 -2.11 36.12 -26.39
C ASN A 225 -3.40 35.93 -25.56
N SER A 226 -4.57 36.00 -26.19
CA SER A 226 -5.87 35.88 -25.51
C SER A 226 -6.08 34.56 -24.76
N THR A 227 -5.41 33.46 -25.14
CA THR A 227 -5.56 32.13 -24.51
C THR A 227 -4.30 31.66 -23.78
N LYS A 228 -3.25 32.49 -23.66
CA LYS A 228 -1.99 32.09 -23.02
C LYS A 228 -1.34 33.23 -22.25
N VAL A 229 -0.96 32.93 -21.01
CA VAL A 229 -0.21 33.82 -20.11
C VAL A 229 1.11 33.17 -19.69
N GLN A 230 2.06 34.00 -19.27
CA GLN A 230 3.42 33.60 -18.94
C GLN A 230 3.95 34.36 -17.73
N VAL A 231 4.76 33.68 -16.93
CA VAL A 231 5.74 34.30 -16.02
C VAL A 231 7.14 33.96 -16.50
N ALA A 232 8.02 34.96 -16.55
CA ALA A 232 9.43 34.80 -16.88
C ALA A 232 10.30 35.25 -15.71
N PHE A 233 11.30 34.46 -15.33
CA PHE A 233 12.07 34.63 -14.09
C PHE A 233 13.48 34.07 -14.24
N ASN A 234 14.40 34.46 -13.36
CA ASN A 234 15.68 33.80 -13.16
C ASN A 234 15.59 32.91 -11.91
N PRO A 235 16.22 31.72 -11.89
CA PRO A 235 16.43 31.01 -10.65
C PRO A 235 17.21 31.87 -9.65
N ASN A 236 17.12 31.53 -8.37
CA ASN A 236 17.97 32.08 -7.32
C ASN A 236 19.43 31.72 -7.58
N SER A 237 20.35 32.37 -6.86
CA SER A 237 21.80 32.16 -7.01
C SER A 237 22.29 30.74 -6.70
N ASP A 238 21.48 29.96 -5.95
CA ASP A 238 21.69 28.54 -5.63
C ASP A 238 21.04 27.58 -6.64
N GLY A 239 20.40 28.11 -7.67
CA GLY A 239 19.67 27.34 -8.68
C GLY A 239 18.27 26.90 -8.27
N SER A 240 17.74 27.40 -7.14
CA SER A 240 16.37 27.14 -6.72
C SER A 240 15.36 28.06 -7.41
N TYR A 241 14.15 27.57 -7.65
CA TYR A 241 12.97 28.39 -7.95
C TYR A 241 11.69 27.63 -7.60
N ARG A 242 10.56 28.34 -7.56
CA ARG A 242 9.24 27.72 -7.41
C ARG A 242 8.26 28.33 -8.39
N VAL A 243 7.47 27.51 -9.08
CA VAL A 243 6.28 27.98 -9.80
C VAL A 243 5.06 27.61 -8.95
N VAL A 244 4.12 28.55 -8.82
CA VAL A 244 2.85 28.34 -8.12
C VAL A 244 1.73 28.66 -9.11
N VAL A 245 0.79 27.73 -9.25
CA VAL A 245 -0.39 27.88 -10.12
C VAL A 245 -1.66 27.72 -9.29
N ALA A 246 -2.28 28.84 -8.96
CA ALA A 246 -3.54 28.92 -8.24
C ALA A 246 -4.73 28.68 -9.18
N SER A 247 -5.66 27.80 -8.81
CA SER A 247 -6.89 27.52 -9.55
C SER A 247 -8.09 27.41 -8.60
N PRO A 248 -8.56 28.53 -8.03
CA PRO A 248 -9.70 28.53 -7.12
C PRO A 248 -11.02 28.24 -7.84
N SER A 249 -12.05 27.87 -7.07
CA SER A 249 -13.44 27.92 -7.53
C SER A 249 -13.76 29.32 -8.12
N TRP A 250 -14.44 29.35 -9.26
CA TRP A 250 -14.60 30.58 -10.03
C TRP A 250 -15.99 30.71 -10.67
N THR A 251 -16.72 31.76 -10.30
CA THR A 251 -18.01 32.13 -10.92
C THR A 251 -17.97 33.54 -11.54
N GLY A 252 -16.78 34.15 -11.60
CA GLY A 252 -16.54 35.51 -12.07
C GLY A 252 -15.95 36.42 -10.98
N GLY A 253 -15.59 37.65 -11.33
CA GLY A 253 -15.05 38.66 -10.41
C GLY A 253 -13.66 39.17 -10.82
N ASN A 254 -12.81 39.48 -9.84
CA ASN A 254 -11.45 40.00 -10.07
C ASN A 254 -10.40 38.89 -9.91
N ALA A 255 -9.88 38.38 -11.03
CA ALA A 255 -8.90 37.30 -11.05
C ALA A 255 -7.60 37.65 -10.33
N ASN A 256 -7.13 38.90 -10.38
CA ASN A 256 -5.89 39.29 -9.69
C ASN A 256 -6.07 39.29 -8.16
N SER A 257 -7.25 39.70 -7.67
CA SER A 257 -7.59 39.63 -6.25
C SER A 257 -7.74 38.19 -5.76
N ALA A 258 -8.41 37.33 -6.52
CA ALA A 258 -8.52 35.90 -6.20
C ALA A 258 -7.14 35.22 -6.18
N ALA A 259 -6.32 35.45 -7.21
CA ALA A 259 -4.97 34.88 -7.31
C ALA A 259 -4.07 35.33 -6.15
N SER A 260 -3.99 36.63 -5.87
CA SER A 260 -3.15 37.15 -4.78
C SER A 260 -3.60 36.67 -3.39
N THR A 261 -4.89 36.40 -3.20
CA THR A 261 -5.43 35.85 -1.95
C THR A 261 -5.04 34.38 -1.78
N LEU A 262 -5.14 33.56 -2.83
CA LEU A 262 -4.85 32.11 -2.74
C LEU A 262 -3.35 31.83 -2.62
N ILE A 263 -2.55 32.43 -3.52
CA ILE A 263 -1.08 32.24 -3.61
C ILE A 263 -0.38 32.77 -2.35
N GLY A 264 -0.82 33.92 -1.82
CA GLY A 264 -0.21 34.53 -0.64
C GLY A 264 1.34 34.61 -0.71
N PRO A 265 2.07 34.09 0.30
CA PRO A 265 3.53 34.10 0.34
C PRO A 265 4.21 32.87 -0.30
N ASP A 266 3.46 31.94 -0.90
CA ASP A 266 3.94 30.55 -1.07
C ASP A 266 5.02 30.38 -2.15
N THR A 267 5.22 31.38 -3.01
CA THR A 267 6.39 31.50 -3.89
C THR A 267 7.72 31.71 -3.13
N THR A 268 7.66 32.17 -1.88
CA THR A 268 8.82 32.51 -1.04
C THR A 268 8.87 31.74 0.28
N ALA A 269 7.80 31.02 0.63
CA ALA A 269 7.77 30.14 1.80
C ALA A 269 8.85 29.04 1.72
N SER A 270 9.37 28.57 2.85
CA SER A 270 10.32 27.45 2.84
C SER A 270 9.63 26.17 2.31
N ARG A 271 10.34 25.35 1.53
CA ARG A 271 9.79 24.07 1.03
C ARG A 271 9.27 23.21 2.18
N ALA A 272 10.04 23.14 3.27
CA ALA A 272 9.66 22.38 4.47
C ALA A 272 8.31 22.83 5.06
N SER A 273 7.98 24.13 5.03
CA SER A 273 6.70 24.62 5.56
C SER A 273 5.51 24.23 4.69
N LEU A 274 5.66 24.16 3.37
CA LEU A 274 4.57 23.73 2.48
C LEU A 274 4.39 22.21 2.52
N LEU A 275 5.50 21.46 2.46
CA LEU A 275 5.47 20.01 2.57
C LEU A 275 4.98 19.53 3.95
N ALA A 276 5.23 20.26 5.04
CA ALA A 276 4.68 19.89 6.35
C ALA A 276 3.15 19.82 6.34
N THR A 277 2.47 20.77 5.71
CA THR A 277 1.00 20.75 5.56
C THR A 277 0.55 19.61 4.65
N GLN A 278 1.23 19.42 3.51
CA GLN A 278 0.93 18.36 2.54
C GLN A 278 1.05 16.97 3.19
N SER A 279 2.23 16.67 3.73
CA SER A 279 2.53 15.41 4.40
C SER A 279 1.60 15.17 5.60
N SER A 280 1.33 16.18 6.43
CA SER A 280 0.43 16.00 7.58
C SER A 280 -0.99 15.57 7.18
N TRP A 281 -1.47 16.01 6.01
CA TRP A 281 -2.79 15.61 5.51
C TRP A 281 -2.77 14.16 4.97
N TRP A 282 -1.83 13.83 4.07
CA TRP A 282 -1.72 12.48 3.52
C TRP A 282 -1.41 11.43 4.58
N GLN A 283 -0.52 11.73 5.52
CA GLN A 283 -0.19 10.82 6.62
C GLN A 283 -1.37 10.64 7.59
N ASN A 284 -2.25 11.64 7.74
CA ASN A 284 -3.48 11.51 8.52
C ASN A 284 -4.51 10.63 7.78
N PHE A 285 -4.67 10.81 6.46
CA PHE A 285 -5.50 9.95 5.62
C PHE A 285 -5.03 8.49 5.76
N TRP A 286 -3.78 8.18 5.42
CA TRP A 286 -3.21 6.82 5.48
C TRP A 286 -3.19 6.19 6.89
N ALA A 287 -3.18 6.99 7.96
CA ALA A 287 -3.27 6.49 9.33
C ALA A 287 -4.70 6.06 9.73
N ASN A 288 -5.72 6.50 8.99
CA ASN A 288 -7.12 6.16 9.24
C ASN A 288 -7.70 5.15 8.24
N SER A 289 -7.19 5.14 7.01
CA SER A 289 -7.56 4.21 5.95
C SER A 289 -7.17 2.76 6.26
N GLY A 290 -8.01 1.83 5.79
CA GLY A 290 -7.72 0.40 5.75
C GLY A 290 -6.66 0.10 4.70
N LEU A 291 -5.68 -0.71 5.07
CA LEU A 291 -4.56 -1.10 4.21
C LEU A 291 -4.36 -2.61 4.29
N ILE A 292 -4.07 -3.20 3.14
CA ILE A 292 -3.66 -4.58 2.98
C ILE A 292 -2.24 -4.56 2.39
N GLU A 293 -1.32 -5.31 2.99
CA GLU A 293 -0.11 -5.81 2.33
C GLU A 293 -0.43 -7.22 1.83
N ALA A 294 -0.09 -7.55 0.59
CA ALA A 294 -0.37 -8.87 0.03
C ALA A 294 0.80 -9.39 -0.80
N SER A 295 1.03 -10.69 -0.75
CA SER A 295 2.10 -11.32 -1.53
C SER A 295 1.76 -12.72 -2.02
N SER A 296 2.30 -13.05 -3.18
CA SER A 296 2.14 -14.34 -3.86
C SER A 296 3.43 -14.68 -4.61
N SER A 297 3.66 -15.95 -4.89
CA SER A 297 4.89 -16.42 -5.56
C SER A 297 5.02 -15.98 -7.02
N ASP A 298 3.91 -15.60 -7.67
CA ASP A 298 3.86 -15.15 -9.06
C ASP A 298 3.79 -13.61 -9.20
N GLY A 299 3.67 -12.88 -8.09
CA GLY A 299 3.58 -11.42 -8.07
C GLY A 299 2.16 -10.87 -8.23
N THR A 300 1.14 -11.72 -8.44
CA THR A 300 -0.23 -11.25 -8.74
C THR A 300 -0.85 -10.53 -7.54
N ALA A 301 -0.72 -11.07 -6.32
CA ALA A 301 -1.26 -10.44 -5.10
C ALA A 301 -0.64 -9.06 -4.82
N GLN A 302 0.68 -8.94 -4.97
CA GLN A 302 1.40 -7.67 -4.84
C GLN A 302 0.86 -6.64 -5.85
N TYR A 303 0.56 -7.05 -7.08
CA TYR A 303 0.01 -6.14 -8.07
C TYR A 303 -1.39 -5.63 -7.69
N MET A 304 -2.25 -6.49 -7.13
CA MET A 304 -3.59 -6.10 -6.66
C MET A 304 -3.53 -5.22 -5.40
N GLU A 305 -2.61 -5.49 -4.47
CA GLU A 305 -2.28 -4.60 -3.34
C GLU A 305 -1.94 -3.19 -3.82
N ASN A 306 -1.10 -3.09 -4.85
CA ASN A 306 -0.68 -1.81 -5.37
C ASN A 306 -1.83 -1.07 -6.07
N LEU A 307 -2.70 -1.79 -6.78
CA LEU A 307 -3.93 -1.22 -7.35
C LEU A 307 -4.93 -0.75 -6.27
N ASN A 308 -5.14 -1.50 -5.18
CA ASN A 308 -5.97 -1.05 -4.05
C ASN A 308 -5.42 0.25 -3.44
N THR A 309 -4.12 0.28 -3.10
CA THR A 309 -3.47 1.49 -2.57
C THR A 309 -3.59 2.68 -3.52
N LEU A 310 -3.42 2.44 -4.84
CA LEU A 310 -3.54 3.47 -5.86
C LEU A 310 -4.97 4.01 -5.98
N TYR A 311 -5.99 3.14 -5.92
CA TYR A 311 -7.39 3.57 -5.86
C TYR A 311 -7.62 4.53 -4.68
N GLN A 312 -7.18 4.17 -3.47
CA GLN A 312 -7.37 5.02 -2.29
C GLN A 312 -6.67 6.39 -2.43
N TYR A 313 -5.49 6.42 -3.05
CA TYR A 313 -4.79 7.67 -3.39
C TYR A 313 -5.56 8.51 -4.42
N PHE A 314 -6.10 7.89 -5.48
CA PHE A 314 -6.90 8.58 -6.49
C PHE A 314 -8.17 9.16 -5.87
N GLU A 315 -8.91 8.37 -5.10
CA GLU A 315 -10.15 8.78 -4.45
C GLU A 315 -9.93 10.01 -3.54
N ALA A 316 -8.89 9.96 -2.70
CA ALA A 316 -8.51 11.08 -1.85
C ALA A 316 -8.13 12.35 -2.65
N GLY A 317 -7.59 12.19 -3.86
CA GLY A 317 -7.30 13.29 -4.78
C GLY A 317 -8.47 13.74 -5.65
N LEU A 318 -9.57 12.96 -5.73
CA LEU A 318 -10.76 13.22 -6.55
C LEU A 318 -11.98 13.72 -5.76
N MET A 319 -12.11 13.38 -4.47
CA MET A 319 -13.33 13.65 -3.69
C MET A 319 -13.14 14.78 -2.67
N HIS A 320 -13.86 15.89 -2.85
CA HIS A 320 -13.95 16.98 -1.87
C HIS A 320 -15.38 17.16 -1.33
N SER A 321 -15.51 17.15 0.00
CA SER A 321 -16.80 17.24 0.70
C SER A 321 -17.63 18.46 0.29
N GLY A 322 -18.91 18.25 -0.04
CA GLY A 322 -19.90 19.33 -0.13
C GLY A 322 -19.88 20.20 -1.39
N GLN A 323 -19.23 19.75 -2.47
CA GLN A 323 -19.31 20.42 -3.78
C GLN A 323 -19.91 19.52 -4.87
N TYR A 324 -19.10 18.72 -5.55
CA TYR A 324 -19.52 17.72 -6.55
C TYR A 324 -18.48 16.58 -6.60
N PRO A 325 -18.86 15.32 -6.91
CA PRO A 325 -17.90 14.23 -7.08
C PRO A 325 -16.90 14.49 -8.22
N GLY A 326 -15.63 14.15 -8.01
CA GLY A 326 -14.57 14.31 -9.02
C GLY A 326 -14.70 13.39 -10.23
N SER A 327 -15.45 12.29 -10.09
CA SER A 327 -15.69 11.25 -11.10
C SER A 327 -17.15 11.20 -11.58
N GLN A 328 -17.37 10.75 -12.81
CA GLN A 328 -18.68 10.45 -13.42
C GLN A 328 -18.52 9.30 -14.45
N ALA A 329 -19.51 8.42 -14.65
CA ALA A 329 -19.43 7.32 -15.64
C ALA A 329 -18.13 6.49 -15.57
N GLY A 330 -17.61 6.28 -14.35
CA GLY A 330 -16.34 5.61 -14.12
C GLY A 330 -15.08 6.38 -14.51
N LEU A 331 -15.19 7.58 -15.09
CA LEU A 331 -14.07 8.47 -15.43
C LEU A 331 -13.41 9.07 -14.18
N ALA A 332 -12.10 9.26 -14.25
CA ALA A 332 -11.33 10.04 -13.29
C ALA A 332 -11.12 11.48 -13.80
N ASP A 333 -12.19 12.27 -13.93
CA ASP A 333 -12.17 13.53 -14.71
C ASP A 333 -11.16 14.56 -14.20
N LEU A 334 -10.86 14.61 -12.89
CA LEU A 334 -9.86 15.55 -12.40
C LEU A 334 -8.42 15.18 -12.84
N TYR A 335 -8.23 13.99 -13.40
CA TYR A 335 -7.00 13.52 -14.04
C TYR A 335 -7.09 13.45 -15.57
N ASN A 336 -8.05 14.16 -16.16
CA ASN A 336 -8.09 14.33 -17.61
C ASN A 336 -6.83 15.06 -18.12
N PHE A 337 -6.18 14.49 -19.13
CA PHE A 337 -4.98 15.02 -19.80
C PHE A 337 -5.28 15.54 -21.22
N ASN A 338 -6.52 15.39 -21.68
CA ASN A 338 -6.95 15.53 -23.06
C ASN A 338 -7.82 16.79 -23.29
N GLN A 339 -7.38 17.93 -22.75
CA GLN A 339 -8.01 19.24 -22.96
C GLN A 339 -9.44 19.28 -22.40
N ASP A 340 -10.42 19.83 -23.13
CA ASP A 340 -11.85 19.76 -22.77
C ASP A 340 -12.56 18.53 -23.39
N HIS A 341 -11.82 17.50 -23.80
CA HIS A 341 -12.45 16.25 -24.26
C HIS A 341 -13.15 15.58 -23.07
N GLN A 342 -14.38 15.12 -23.30
CA GLN A 342 -15.18 14.35 -22.36
C GLN A 342 -15.92 13.28 -23.16
N ALA A 343 -15.64 12.00 -22.89
CA ALA A 343 -16.19 10.85 -23.60
C ALA A 343 -17.70 10.68 -23.33
N TRP A 344 -18.12 11.06 -22.12
CA TRP A 344 -19.50 11.05 -21.66
C TRP A 344 -20.01 12.48 -21.43
N TYR A 345 -21.31 12.62 -21.16
CA TYR A 345 -21.94 13.92 -20.89
C TYR A 345 -21.40 14.56 -19.58
N PRO A 346 -20.62 15.66 -19.64
CA PRO A 346 -19.85 16.17 -18.50
C PRO A 346 -20.66 16.74 -17.33
N ALA A 347 -21.97 16.89 -17.51
CA ALA A 347 -22.89 17.36 -16.48
C ALA A 347 -23.65 16.20 -15.80
N GLY A 348 -23.41 14.95 -16.21
CA GLY A 348 -24.10 13.75 -15.75
C GLY A 348 -23.33 12.98 -14.69
N TYR A 349 -24.05 12.18 -13.92
CA TYR A 349 -23.54 11.18 -13.00
C TYR A 349 -24.33 9.90 -13.24
N TRP A 350 -23.62 8.78 -13.26
CA TRP A 350 -24.13 7.43 -13.44
C TRP A 350 -23.87 6.72 -12.12
N LEU A 351 -24.90 6.43 -11.34
CA LEU A 351 -24.74 5.85 -10.02
C LEU A 351 -24.15 4.44 -10.09
N TRP A 352 -24.56 3.67 -11.10
CA TRP A 352 -24.06 2.34 -11.43
C TRP A 352 -22.54 2.28 -11.57
N ASN A 353 -21.91 3.41 -11.93
CA ASN A 353 -20.45 3.52 -12.07
C ASN A 353 -19.71 4.08 -10.83
N LEU A 354 -20.45 4.40 -9.76
CA LEU A 354 -19.89 4.90 -8.50
C LEU A 354 -19.89 3.83 -7.39
N ARG A 355 -20.71 2.78 -7.50
CA ARG A 355 -20.87 1.76 -6.44
C ARG A 355 -19.58 1.01 -6.06
N GLY A 356 -18.69 0.72 -7.00
CA GLY A 356 -17.37 0.15 -6.68
C GLY A 356 -16.51 1.07 -5.82
N GLN A 357 -16.57 2.39 -6.08
CA GLN A 357 -15.88 3.41 -5.28
C GLN A 357 -16.51 3.52 -3.88
N ILE A 358 -17.86 3.54 -3.82
CA ILE A 358 -18.59 3.63 -2.54
C ILE A 358 -18.28 2.42 -1.63
N GLN A 359 -18.28 1.21 -2.18
CA GLN A 359 -17.94 -0.03 -1.46
C GLN A 359 -16.50 0.03 -0.92
N ALA A 360 -15.50 0.25 -1.79
CA ALA A 360 -14.10 0.34 -1.37
C ALA A 360 -13.85 1.42 -0.30
N ASN A 361 -14.58 2.54 -0.36
CA ASN A 361 -14.53 3.57 0.68
C ASN A 361 -15.14 3.13 2.02
N LEU A 362 -16.18 2.29 2.02
CA LEU A 362 -16.76 1.74 3.25
C LEU A 362 -15.80 0.75 3.93
N ASP A 363 -15.17 -0.11 3.15
CA ASP A 363 -14.28 -1.18 3.62
C ASP A 363 -12.95 -0.63 4.12
N ALA A 364 -12.36 0.32 3.37
CA ALA A 364 -11.19 1.08 3.83
C ALA A 364 -11.52 2.09 4.94
N GLY A 365 -12.79 2.36 5.27
CA GLY A 365 -13.18 3.35 6.28
C GLY A 365 -13.00 4.81 5.85
N ASN A 366 -12.81 5.06 4.56
CA ASN A 366 -12.68 6.37 3.93
C ASN A 366 -14.06 7.02 3.73
N PHE A 367 -14.88 7.07 4.79
CA PHE A 367 -16.29 7.49 4.74
C PHE A 367 -16.52 8.93 4.24
N ALA A 368 -15.51 9.80 4.34
CA ALA A 368 -15.59 11.19 3.90
C ALA A 368 -15.62 11.31 2.36
N GLN A 369 -15.06 10.34 1.65
CA GLN A 369 -14.96 10.30 0.19
C GLN A 369 -16.32 10.01 -0.48
N ASN A 370 -17.24 9.34 0.24
CA ASN A 370 -18.62 9.11 -0.20
C ASN A 370 -19.54 10.35 -0.03
N VAL A 371 -19.18 11.28 0.87
CA VAL A 371 -20.01 12.45 1.21
C VAL A 371 -20.36 13.36 0.02
N PRO A 372 -19.48 13.65 -0.97
CA PRO A 372 -19.83 14.46 -2.14
C PRO A 372 -20.94 13.83 -2.99
N ILE A 373 -20.97 12.49 -3.07
CA ILE A 373 -22.01 11.74 -3.80
C ILE A 373 -23.34 11.88 -3.03
N PHE A 374 -23.34 11.60 -1.72
CA PHE A 374 -24.55 11.71 -0.90
C PHE A 374 -25.08 13.15 -0.80
N ASP A 375 -24.20 14.15 -0.72
CA ASP A 375 -24.58 15.57 -0.70
C ASP A 375 -25.20 16.01 -2.02
N MET A 376 -24.69 15.55 -3.17
CA MET A 376 -25.30 15.83 -4.47
C MET A 376 -26.75 15.34 -4.51
N TYR A 377 -26.99 14.04 -4.28
CA TYR A 377 -28.35 13.48 -4.32
C TYR A 377 -29.28 14.09 -3.25
N LEU A 378 -28.77 14.45 -2.06
CA LEU A 378 -29.58 15.10 -1.02
C LEU A 378 -29.95 16.55 -1.38
N ASN A 379 -29.00 17.32 -1.89
CA ASN A 379 -29.24 18.71 -2.30
C ASN A 379 -30.20 18.78 -3.49
N ASP A 380 -30.12 17.80 -4.39
CA ASP A 380 -30.97 17.68 -5.58
C ASP A 380 -32.32 16.99 -5.32
N LEU A 381 -32.55 16.40 -4.15
CA LEU A 381 -33.79 15.66 -3.84
C LEU A 381 -35.08 16.42 -4.20
N PRO A 382 -35.25 17.74 -3.92
CA PRO A 382 -36.44 18.48 -4.34
C PRO A 382 -36.60 18.59 -5.88
N ALA A 383 -35.50 18.61 -6.63
CA ALA A 383 -35.52 18.58 -8.08
C ALA A 383 -35.83 17.18 -8.61
N ILE A 384 -35.34 16.12 -7.94
CA ILE A 384 -35.65 14.71 -8.23
C ILE A 384 -37.14 14.40 -7.97
N GLU A 385 -37.72 14.89 -6.87
CA GLU A 385 -39.16 14.77 -6.58
C GLU A 385 -40.00 15.49 -7.65
N SER A 386 -39.59 16.69 -8.05
CA SER A 386 -40.24 17.44 -9.15
C SER A 386 -40.13 16.71 -10.49
N TRP A 387 -38.96 16.13 -10.80
CA TRP A 387 -38.73 15.28 -11.96
C TRP A 387 -39.62 14.04 -11.95
N THR A 388 -39.70 13.36 -10.82
CA THR A 388 -40.55 12.18 -10.61
C THR A 388 -42.02 12.53 -10.83
N SER A 389 -42.52 13.59 -10.19
CA SER A 389 -43.92 14.02 -10.37
C SER A 389 -44.24 14.42 -11.81
N ALA A 390 -43.28 14.98 -12.56
CA ALA A 390 -43.50 15.43 -13.94
C ALA A 390 -43.44 14.28 -14.96
N ASN A 391 -42.58 13.28 -14.76
CA ASN A 391 -42.26 12.26 -15.76
C ASN A 391 -42.72 10.84 -15.38
N MET A 392 -43.09 10.59 -14.12
CA MET A 392 -43.58 9.30 -13.61
C MET A 392 -45.08 9.35 -13.30
N ASN A 393 -45.91 9.87 -14.21
CA ASN A 393 -47.37 9.90 -14.07
C ASN A 393 -47.89 10.51 -12.74
N GLY A 394 -47.18 11.47 -12.16
CA GLY A 394 -47.57 12.10 -10.88
C GLY A 394 -47.39 11.22 -9.64
N LYS A 395 -46.56 10.18 -9.70
CA LYS A 395 -46.22 9.34 -8.53
C LYS A 395 -45.47 10.17 -7.46
N PRO A 396 -45.74 9.96 -6.16
CA PRO A 396 -45.02 10.60 -5.07
C PRO A 396 -43.63 10.01 -4.87
N GLY A 397 -42.79 10.70 -4.08
CA GLY A 397 -41.44 10.27 -3.76
C GLY A 397 -40.42 10.61 -4.84
N ALA A 398 -39.27 9.95 -4.78
CA ALA A 398 -38.11 10.20 -5.61
C ALA A 398 -37.69 8.94 -6.39
N CYS A 399 -37.99 8.91 -7.68
CA CYS A 399 -37.25 8.11 -8.64
C CYS A 399 -35.96 8.86 -8.95
N VAL A 400 -34.86 8.46 -8.31
CA VAL A 400 -33.54 9.04 -8.55
C VAL A 400 -33.10 8.59 -9.96
N PRO A 401 -32.80 9.53 -10.87
CA PRO A 401 -32.29 9.18 -12.20
C PRO A 401 -30.99 8.38 -12.12
N GLU A 402 -30.85 7.32 -12.92
CA GLU A 402 -29.59 6.60 -13.06
C GLU A 402 -28.52 7.54 -13.64
N THR A 403 -28.81 8.08 -14.83
CA THR A 403 -28.04 9.17 -15.44
C THR A 403 -28.59 10.51 -14.97
N MET A 404 -28.15 10.95 -13.80
CA MET A 404 -28.60 12.21 -13.19
C MET A 404 -27.71 13.38 -13.61
N ARG A 405 -28.31 14.45 -14.13
CA ARG A 405 -27.60 15.73 -14.25
C ARG A 405 -27.28 16.28 -12.86
N PHE A 406 -26.17 17.00 -12.69
CA PHE A 406 -25.69 17.60 -11.41
C PHE A 406 -26.70 18.51 -10.65
N ASN A 407 -27.90 18.73 -11.21
CA ASN A 407 -29.00 19.49 -10.64
C ASN A 407 -30.33 18.69 -10.63
N GLY A 408 -30.24 17.38 -10.36
CA GLY A 408 -31.36 16.49 -10.02
C GLY A 408 -32.31 16.04 -11.13
N ASN A 409 -32.09 16.42 -12.39
CA ASN A 409 -32.96 15.99 -13.51
C ASN A 409 -32.36 14.82 -14.29
N GLY A 410 -33.23 13.98 -14.83
CA GLY A 410 -32.85 12.80 -15.62
C GLY A 410 -32.71 13.04 -17.12
N TYR A 411 -32.46 14.27 -17.60
CA TYR A 411 -32.21 14.49 -19.03
C TYR A 411 -30.82 14.00 -19.43
N TYR A 412 -30.74 12.85 -20.11
CA TYR A 412 -29.49 12.36 -20.66
C TYR A 412 -29.02 13.24 -21.83
N ASN A 413 -27.74 13.63 -21.83
CA ASN A 413 -27.07 14.31 -22.96
C ASN A 413 -27.78 15.58 -23.49
N GLY A 414 -28.53 16.28 -22.64
CA GLY A 414 -29.37 17.42 -23.05
C GLY A 414 -30.52 17.08 -24.01
N GLY A 415 -30.87 15.79 -24.12
CA GLY A 415 -31.94 15.26 -24.97
C GLY A 415 -33.35 15.55 -24.46
N GLY A 416 -34.35 15.07 -25.20
CA GLY A 416 -35.76 15.21 -24.85
C GLY A 416 -36.33 13.97 -24.12
N ILE A 417 -37.44 14.16 -23.41
CA ILE A 417 -38.18 13.10 -22.70
C ILE A 417 -38.55 11.88 -23.58
N THR A 418 -38.60 12.06 -24.90
CA THR A 418 -38.98 11.02 -25.87
C THR A 418 -37.81 10.20 -26.40
N SER A 419 -36.56 10.50 -26.05
CA SER A 419 -35.37 9.86 -26.63
C SER A 419 -34.49 9.14 -25.61
N ASP A 420 -34.22 9.77 -24.47
CA ASP A 420 -33.28 9.25 -23.48
C ASP A 420 -33.44 10.06 -22.17
N ALA A 421 -34.29 9.59 -21.27
CA ALA A 421 -34.66 10.31 -20.06
C ALA A 421 -34.76 9.35 -18.88
N SER A 422 -33.78 9.43 -17.98
CA SER A 422 -33.67 8.57 -16.81
C SER A 422 -34.92 8.63 -15.93
N CYS A 423 -35.29 7.47 -15.38
CA CYS A 423 -36.58 7.17 -14.75
C CYS A 423 -37.81 7.28 -15.66
N ALA A 424 -37.93 8.31 -16.50
CA ALA A 424 -39.18 8.74 -17.14
C ALA A 424 -39.98 7.63 -17.83
N VAL A 425 -41.32 7.70 -17.72
CA VAL A 425 -42.24 6.85 -18.51
C VAL A 425 -42.19 7.30 -19.96
N ALA A 426 -41.35 6.63 -20.74
CA ALA A 426 -41.11 6.99 -22.13
C ALA A 426 -42.20 6.45 -23.06
N SER A 427 -42.45 7.15 -24.17
CA SER A 427 -43.36 6.66 -25.23
C SER A 427 -42.83 5.43 -25.98
N SER A 428 -41.56 5.09 -25.76
CA SER A 428 -40.91 3.84 -26.16
C SER A 428 -39.82 3.55 -25.13
N PRO A 429 -39.69 2.30 -24.62
CA PRO A 429 -38.59 1.94 -23.73
C PRO A 429 -37.23 2.21 -24.40
N ASN A 430 -36.26 2.60 -23.58
CA ASN A 430 -34.89 2.92 -23.96
C ASN A 430 -33.96 2.64 -22.77
N PHE A 431 -32.67 2.88 -22.94
CA PHE A 431 -31.59 2.53 -22.01
C PHE A 431 -31.87 2.96 -20.55
N ASN A 432 -32.35 4.20 -20.36
CA ASN A 432 -32.45 4.85 -19.05
C ASN A 432 -33.91 5.04 -18.54
N ALA A 433 -34.88 5.00 -19.45
CA ALA A 433 -36.29 5.14 -19.09
C ALA A 433 -36.75 3.97 -18.22
N GLU A 434 -37.60 4.23 -17.23
CA GLU A 434 -38.15 3.22 -16.32
C GLU A 434 -37.10 2.39 -15.54
N THR A 435 -35.83 2.81 -15.49
CA THR A 435 -34.84 2.37 -14.48
C THR A 435 -35.20 3.05 -13.16
N VAL A 436 -35.69 2.26 -12.20
CA VAL A 436 -36.34 2.77 -10.96
C VAL A 436 -35.54 2.55 -9.68
N THR A 437 -34.44 1.81 -9.74
CA THR A 437 -33.73 1.26 -8.57
C THR A 437 -32.51 2.06 -8.11
N SER A 438 -31.98 3.00 -8.90
CA SER A 438 -30.82 3.82 -8.52
C SER A 438 -31.04 4.57 -7.20
N GLY A 439 -32.29 5.01 -6.94
CA GLY A 439 -32.65 5.60 -5.66
C GLY A 439 -32.54 4.64 -4.48
N ALA A 440 -32.78 3.35 -4.69
CA ALA A 440 -32.65 2.32 -3.67
C ALA A 440 -31.18 2.08 -3.34
N GLU A 441 -30.31 2.02 -4.34
CA GLU A 441 -28.86 1.84 -4.14
C GLU A 441 -28.25 3.01 -3.37
N ILE A 442 -28.49 4.27 -3.76
CA ILE A 442 -27.93 5.41 -3.03
C ILE A 442 -28.43 5.46 -1.57
N ALA A 443 -29.71 5.14 -1.34
CA ALA A 443 -30.29 5.05 -0.01
C ALA A 443 -29.73 3.88 0.82
N LEU A 444 -29.40 2.75 0.19
CA LEU A 444 -28.75 1.61 0.83
C LEU A 444 -27.29 1.90 1.16
N TRP A 445 -26.56 2.60 0.31
CA TRP A 445 -25.19 3.04 0.61
C TRP A 445 -25.15 4.01 1.80
N ILE A 446 -26.12 4.92 1.90
CA ILE A 446 -26.31 5.77 3.08
C ILE A 446 -26.61 4.93 4.33
N TRP A 447 -27.49 3.91 4.23
CA TRP A 447 -27.78 3.02 5.35
C TRP A 447 -26.55 2.21 5.78
N GLN A 448 -25.78 1.67 4.84
CA GLN A 448 -24.54 0.93 5.10
C GLN A 448 -23.46 1.83 5.71
N GLN A 449 -23.29 3.08 5.24
CA GLN A 449 -22.38 4.02 5.89
C GLN A 449 -22.81 4.39 7.32
N TYR A 450 -24.13 4.46 7.60
CA TYR A 450 -24.61 4.55 8.97
C TYR A 450 -24.27 3.29 9.79
N GLN A 451 -24.42 2.08 9.23
CA GLN A 451 -24.04 0.85 9.92
C GLN A 451 -22.53 0.80 10.24
N HIS A 452 -21.67 1.21 9.31
CA HIS A 452 -20.21 1.29 9.50
C HIS A 452 -19.82 2.34 10.55
N THR A 453 -20.42 3.54 10.53
CA THR A 453 -20.02 4.65 11.41
C THR A 453 -20.72 4.68 12.77
N GLY A 454 -21.95 4.16 12.85
CA GLY A 454 -22.87 4.41 13.96
C GLY A 454 -23.39 5.85 14.03
N ASP A 455 -23.08 6.72 13.07
CA ASP A 455 -23.41 8.14 13.13
C ASP A 455 -24.90 8.41 12.86
N ARG A 456 -25.65 8.58 13.95
CA ARG A 456 -27.08 8.90 13.90
C ARG A 456 -27.36 10.30 13.34
N ALA A 457 -26.43 11.26 13.42
CA ALA A 457 -26.60 12.58 12.84
C ALA A 457 -26.43 12.53 11.32
N PHE A 458 -25.47 11.76 10.81
CA PHE A 458 -25.36 11.38 9.40
C PHE A 458 -26.66 10.72 8.91
N LEU A 459 -27.14 9.67 9.59
CA LEU A 459 -28.39 9.01 9.19
C LEU A 459 -29.58 9.99 9.19
N GLN A 460 -29.69 10.84 10.21
CA GLN A 460 -30.78 11.83 10.28
C GLN A 460 -30.71 12.88 9.17
N LYS A 461 -29.51 13.26 8.71
CA LYS A 461 -29.31 14.18 7.56
C LYS A 461 -29.81 13.56 6.26
N TYR A 462 -29.45 12.30 5.98
CA TYR A 462 -29.69 11.65 4.69
C TYR A 462 -30.96 10.77 4.63
N TYR A 463 -31.61 10.51 5.76
CA TYR A 463 -32.88 9.77 5.83
C TYR A 463 -33.99 10.23 4.84
N PRO A 464 -34.11 11.53 4.45
CA PRO A 464 -35.05 11.93 3.40
C PRO A 464 -34.90 11.16 2.08
N LEU A 465 -33.69 10.75 1.68
CA LEU A 465 -33.48 9.92 0.49
C LEU A 465 -34.11 8.52 0.68
N LEU A 466 -33.80 7.85 1.79
CA LEU A 466 -34.39 6.55 2.17
C LEU A 466 -35.93 6.62 2.19
N GLN A 467 -36.47 7.71 2.73
CA GLN A 467 -37.91 7.95 2.84
C GLN A 467 -38.57 8.13 1.46
N GLN A 468 -38.03 9.04 0.62
CA GLN A 468 -38.68 9.40 -0.64
C GLN A 468 -38.52 8.33 -1.72
N THR A 469 -37.40 7.62 -1.79
CA THR A 469 -37.27 6.48 -2.71
C THR A 469 -38.18 5.32 -2.31
N ALA A 470 -38.21 4.94 -1.02
CA ALA A 470 -39.10 3.86 -0.58
C ALA A 470 -40.59 4.22 -0.78
N THR A 471 -40.94 5.50 -0.65
CA THR A 471 -42.27 6.03 -0.99
C THR A 471 -42.57 5.91 -2.49
N PHE A 472 -41.58 6.16 -3.36
CA PHE A 472 -41.73 6.02 -4.80
C PHE A 472 -41.93 4.56 -5.23
N LEU A 473 -41.07 3.63 -4.80
CA LEU A 473 -41.18 2.21 -5.18
C LEU A 473 -42.53 1.60 -4.72
N LEU A 474 -42.94 1.85 -3.48
CA LEU A 474 -44.27 1.49 -2.97
C LEU A 474 -45.42 2.04 -3.82
N ALA A 475 -45.26 3.23 -4.39
CA ALA A 475 -46.27 3.85 -5.24
C ALA A 475 -46.18 3.40 -6.69
N TRP A 476 -45.02 3.00 -7.18
CA TRP A 476 -44.78 2.53 -8.55
C TRP A 476 -45.54 1.22 -8.81
N GLN A 477 -45.35 0.26 -7.91
CA GLN A 477 -45.90 -1.10 -7.98
C GLN A 477 -47.40 -1.20 -7.66
N SER A 478 -47.98 -2.37 -7.92
CA SER A 478 -49.34 -2.72 -7.52
C SER A 478 -49.46 -4.19 -7.11
N VAL A 479 -50.41 -4.51 -6.22
CA VAL A 479 -50.62 -5.89 -5.76
C VAL A 479 -51.41 -6.69 -6.80
N GLY A 480 -50.84 -7.81 -7.24
CA GLY A 480 -51.41 -8.75 -8.19
C GLY A 480 -52.54 -9.61 -7.63
N SER A 481 -53.01 -10.55 -8.45
CA SER A 481 -54.10 -11.47 -8.11
C SER A 481 -53.66 -12.74 -7.37
N ASP A 482 -52.37 -13.04 -7.47
CA ASP A 482 -51.55 -13.94 -6.65
C ASP A 482 -51.29 -13.38 -5.24
N GLY A 483 -51.25 -12.05 -5.11
CA GLY A 483 -51.02 -11.32 -3.86
C GLY A 483 -49.61 -10.73 -3.73
N TYR A 484 -48.76 -10.88 -4.74
CA TYR A 484 -47.43 -10.26 -4.79
C TYR A 484 -47.51 -8.82 -5.32
N LEU A 485 -46.42 -8.06 -5.15
CA LEU A 485 -46.21 -6.76 -5.74
C LEU A 485 -45.59 -6.93 -7.12
N HIS A 486 -46.12 -6.19 -8.08
CA HIS A 486 -45.67 -6.23 -9.47
C HIS A 486 -45.35 -4.84 -10.00
N ALA A 487 -44.29 -4.76 -10.80
CA ALA A 487 -43.91 -3.62 -11.61
C ALA A 487 -43.70 -4.02 -13.08
N VAL A 488 -43.88 -3.05 -13.97
CA VAL A 488 -43.23 -3.08 -15.28
C VAL A 488 -42.18 -1.98 -15.23
N ALA A 489 -40.94 -2.34 -15.51
CA ALA A 489 -39.77 -1.47 -15.40
C ALA A 489 -38.65 -1.99 -16.29
N ASN A 490 -37.58 -1.22 -16.41
CA ASN A 490 -36.34 -1.70 -16.99
C ASN A 490 -35.60 -2.59 -15.98
N ALA A 491 -35.19 -3.80 -16.40
CA ALA A 491 -34.16 -4.57 -15.70
C ALA A 491 -32.80 -3.94 -16.03
N HIS A 492 -32.53 -2.84 -15.32
CA HIS A 492 -31.51 -1.84 -15.60
C HIS A 492 -31.41 -1.55 -17.13
N GLU A 493 -30.22 -1.27 -17.63
CA GLU A 493 -29.97 -1.03 -19.04
C GLU A 493 -30.13 -2.32 -19.90
N THR A 494 -30.24 -3.50 -19.29
CA THR A 494 -30.16 -4.81 -19.93
C THR A 494 -31.44 -5.32 -20.58
N GLN A 495 -32.62 -5.27 -19.93
CA GLN A 495 -33.91 -5.61 -20.57
C GLN A 495 -34.96 -4.53 -20.31
N TRP A 496 -35.65 -4.06 -21.35
CA TRP A 496 -36.49 -2.86 -21.22
C TRP A 496 -37.99 -3.16 -21.11
N ALA A 497 -38.68 -2.41 -20.24
CA ALA A 497 -40.11 -2.52 -19.93
C ALA A 497 -40.60 -3.98 -19.73
N VAL A 498 -39.86 -4.73 -18.91
CA VAL A 498 -40.14 -6.13 -18.56
C VAL A 498 -40.94 -6.23 -17.26
N GLN A 499 -41.63 -7.36 -17.11
CA GLN A 499 -42.35 -7.70 -15.88
C GLN A 499 -41.36 -8.14 -14.81
N ASP A 500 -41.46 -7.53 -13.62
CA ASP A 500 -40.73 -7.88 -12.39
C ASP A 500 -39.23 -8.15 -12.60
N PRO A 501 -38.42 -7.09 -12.82
CA PRO A 501 -36.96 -7.21 -12.82
C PRO A 501 -36.40 -7.79 -11.53
N THR A 502 -35.35 -8.60 -11.63
CA THR A 502 -34.63 -9.12 -10.45
C THR A 502 -33.99 -7.99 -9.62
N THR A 503 -33.50 -6.93 -10.27
CA THR A 503 -32.96 -5.72 -9.63
C THR A 503 -34.04 -5.03 -8.78
N ASP A 504 -35.26 -4.82 -9.30
CA ASP A 504 -36.39 -4.25 -8.56
C ASP A 504 -36.76 -5.10 -7.33
N ILE A 505 -36.88 -6.42 -7.52
CA ILE A 505 -37.18 -7.38 -6.44
C ILE A 505 -36.11 -7.30 -5.33
N ALA A 506 -34.83 -7.18 -5.70
CA ALA A 506 -33.74 -7.01 -4.74
C ALA A 506 -33.79 -5.64 -4.04
N ALA A 507 -34.01 -4.57 -4.80
CA ALA A 507 -34.15 -3.22 -4.30
C ALA A 507 -35.28 -3.08 -3.26
N ASP A 508 -36.45 -3.68 -3.51
CA ASP A 508 -37.57 -3.68 -2.56
C ASP A 508 -37.22 -4.39 -1.24
N GLN A 509 -36.68 -5.61 -1.32
CA GLN A 509 -36.32 -6.40 -0.13
C GLN A 509 -35.31 -5.67 0.75
N ALA A 510 -34.26 -5.11 0.14
CA ALA A 510 -33.21 -4.39 0.83
C ALA A 510 -33.69 -3.02 1.34
N LEU A 511 -34.23 -2.17 0.47
CA LEU A 511 -34.61 -0.80 0.81
C LEU A 511 -35.77 -0.74 1.81
N PHE A 512 -36.83 -1.54 1.61
CA PHE A 512 -37.96 -1.49 2.54
C PHE A 512 -37.56 -1.92 3.95
N THR A 513 -36.60 -2.85 4.06
CA THR A 513 -35.99 -3.26 5.32
C THR A 513 -35.14 -2.13 5.91
N ALA A 514 -34.22 -1.55 5.13
CA ALA A 514 -33.33 -0.46 5.54
C ALA A 514 -34.12 0.79 5.99
N THR A 515 -35.05 1.29 5.17
CA THR A 515 -35.88 2.45 5.49
C THR A 515 -36.77 2.21 6.71
N ALA A 516 -37.38 1.01 6.84
CA ALA A 516 -38.18 0.70 8.02
C ALA A 516 -37.34 0.65 9.31
N ASN A 517 -36.10 0.16 9.23
CA ASN A 517 -35.15 0.12 10.36
C ASN A 517 -34.65 1.53 10.71
N ALA A 518 -34.23 2.32 9.71
CA ALA A 518 -33.80 3.71 9.88
C ALA A 518 -34.91 4.59 10.50
N ALA A 519 -36.14 4.49 9.97
CA ALA A 519 -37.30 5.21 10.50
C ALA A 519 -37.61 4.82 11.97
N THR A 520 -37.56 3.51 12.27
CA THR A 520 -37.76 3.00 13.65
C THR A 520 -36.67 3.52 14.59
N LEU A 521 -35.41 3.51 14.17
CA LEU A 521 -34.26 3.99 14.94
C LEU A 521 -34.32 5.51 15.18
N LEU A 522 -34.71 6.29 14.17
CA LEU A 522 -34.87 7.74 14.28
C LEU A 522 -36.14 8.12 15.07
N GLY A 523 -37.13 7.23 15.15
CA GLY A 523 -38.41 7.49 15.82
C GLY A 523 -39.41 8.24 14.96
N THR A 524 -39.36 8.06 13.63
CA THR A 524 -40.19 8.76 12.64
C THR A 524 -41.01 7.79 11.77
N ASP A 525 -41.94 8.33 10.97
CA ASP A 525 -42.66 7.67 9.87
C ASP A 525 -43.28 6.30 10.16
N SER A 526 -43.82 6.10 11.36
CA SER A 526 -44.51 4.86 11.77
C SER A 526 -45.58 4.34 10.78
N ALA A 527 -46.20 5.23 10.01
CA ALA A 527 -47.12 4.87 8.92
C ALA A 527 -46.39 4.22 7.73
N LEU A 528 -45.29 4.82 7.26
CA LEU A 528 -44.44 4.25 6.20
C LEU A 528 -43.81 2.93 6.66
N VAL A 529 -43.29 2.85 7.89
CA VAL A 529 -42.79 1.60 8.49
C VAL A 529 -43.83 0.48 8.42
N SER A 530 -45.10 0.79 8.68
CA SER A 530 -46.20 -0.19 8.61
C SER A 530 -46.53 -0.61 7.17
N GLN A 531 -46.43 0.32 6.21
CA GLN A 531 -46.60 0.04 4.77
C GLN A 531 -45.46 -0.83 4.24
N LEU A 532 -44.20 -0.45 4.49
CA LEU A 532 -42.99 -1.18 4.09
C LEU A 532 -42.97 -2.61 4.65
N ARG A 533 -43.28 -2.79 5.94
CA ARG A 533 -43.39 -4.14 6.55
C ARG A 533 -44.54 -4.97 5.96
N THR A 534 -45.59 -4.34 5.45
CA THR A 534 -46.65 -5.04 4.72
C THR A 534 -46.19 -5.42 3.31
N ALA A 535 -45.53 -4.50 2.61
CA ALA A 535 -44.97 -4.70 1.27
C ALA A 535 -43.94 -5.84 1.23
N LEU A 536 -43.03 -5.92 2.21
CA LEU A 536 -42.06 -7.01 2.36
C LEU A 536 -42.70 -8.42 2.40
N THR A 537 -43.95 -8.55 2.88
CA THR A 537 -44.68 -9.85 2.85
C THR A 537 -45.26 -10.20 1.49
N ARG A 538 -45.09 -9.33 0.50
CA ARG A 538 -45.66 -9.39 -0.86
C ARG A 538 -44.59 -9.19 -1.94
N VAL A 539 -43.30 -9.14 -1.62
CA VAL A 539 -42.29 -9.12 -2.68
C VAL A 539 -42.26 -10.50 -3.35
N GLU A 540 -42.31 -10.52 -4.68
CA GLU A 540 -42.23 -11.73 -5.51
C GLU A 540 -40.85 -12.42 -5.33
N PRO A 541 -40.76 -13.76 -5.35
CA PRO A 541 -39.47 -14.47 -5.45
C PRO A 541 -38.65 -14.06 -6.68
N TYR A 542 -37.33 -14.31 -6.67
CA TYR A 542 -36.49 -14.01 -7.84
C TYR A 542 -36.88 -14.84 -9.06
N ALA A 543 -36.88 -14.18 -10.23
CA ALA A 543 -37.10 -14.84 -11.51
C ALA A 543 -36.07 -15.94 -11.75
N ARG A 544 -36.51 -17.11 -12.24
CA ARG A 544 -35.61 -18.21 -12.61
C ARG A 544 -35.63 -18.47 -14.09
N THR A 545 -34.47 -18.75 -14.65
CA THR A 545 -34.33 -19.15 -16.04
C THR A 545 -33.40 -20.36 -16.22
N ASP A 546 -33.45 -20.95 -17.41
CA ASP A 546 -32.58 -22.07 -17.76
C ASP A 546 -31.13 -21.59 -17.92
N GLN A 547 -30.16 -22.30 -17.34
CA GLN A 547 -28.75 -21.89 -17.36
C GLN A 547 -28.08 -21.93 -18.74
N SER A 548 -28.78 -22.41 -19.78
CA SER A 548 -28.18 -22.78 -21.06
C SER A 548 -28.41 -21.74 -22.15
N THR A 549 -29.60 -21.16 -22.18
CA THR A 549 -30.02 -20.13 -23.13
C THR A 549 -30.66 -18.93 -22.45
N HIS A 550 -30.86 -18.96 -21.11
CA HIS A 550 -31.42 -17.88 -20.29
C HIS A 550 -32.77 -17.37 -20.82
N SER A 551 -33.57 -18.26 -21.40
CA SER A 551 -34.71 -17.91 -22.26
C SER A 551 -36.04 -18.47 -21.77
N GLN A 552 -36.02 -19.53 -20.97
CA GLN A 552 -37.23 -20.16 -20.46
C GLN A 552 -37.49 -19.71 -19.02
N LEU A 553 -38.68 -19.18 -18.72
CA LEU A 553 -39.08 -18.92 -17.33
C LEU A 553 -39.33 -20.25 -16.60
N LEU A 554 -38.73 -20.41 -15.43
CA LEU A 554 -38.82 -21.61 -14.60
C LEU A 554 -39.46 -21.28 -13.25
N GLY A 555 -40.17 -22.25 -12.66
CA GLY A 555 -40.63 -22.17 -11.28
C GLY A 555 -39.63 -22.80 -10.30
N PRO A 556 -39.70 -22.51 -8.98
CA PRO A 556 -38.71 -22.96 -7.98
C PRO A 556 -38.42 -24.47 -7.95
N SER A 557 -39.37 -25.31 -8.40
CA SER A 557 -39.14 -26.76 -8.55
C SER A 557 -38.00 -27.15 -9.50
N ALA A 558 -37.53 -26.24 -10.36
CA ALA A 558 -36.39 -26.46 -11.24
C ALA A 558 -35.06 -26.63 -10.50
N ASP A 559 -34.93 -26.14 -9.26
CA ASP A 559 -33.74 -26.34 -8.42
C ASP A 559 -33.37 -27.83 -8.28
N SER A 560 -34.38 -28.71 -8.31
CA SER A 560 -34.19 -30.16 -8.24
C SER A 560 -33.44 -30.79 -9.42
N SER A 561 -33.32 -30.11 -10.58
CA SER A 561 -32.43 -30.53 -11.67
C SER A 561 -31.04 -29.90 -11.58
N GLY A 562 -30.87 -28.82 -10.80
CA GLY A 562 -29.61 -28.09 -10.68
C GLY A 562 -29.16 -27.41 -11.98
N THR A 563 -30.12 -27.08 -12.87
CA THR A 563 -29.86 -26.49 -14.20
C THR A 563 -30.53 -25.13 -14.42
N ASP A 564 -30.94 -24.49 -13.33
CA ASP A 564 -31.57 -23.18 -13.29
C ASP A 564 -30.68 -22.15 -12.57
N VAL A 565 -30.88 -20.90 -12.96
CA VAL A 565 -30.17 -19.70 -12.48
C VAL A 565 -31.15 -18.56 -12.26
N ILE A 566 -30.73 -17.52 -11.54
CA ILE A 566 -31.48 -16.28 -11.43
C ILE A 566 -31.47 -15.58 -12.80
N GLY A 567 -32.66 -15.28 -13.33
CA GLY A 567 -32.83 -14.52 -14.57
C GLY A 567 -32.88 -13.01 -14.32
N ASN A 568 -32.79 -12.21 -15.39
CA ASN A 568 -32.84 -10.74 -15.27
C ASN A 568 -34.26 -10.21 -14.96
N SER A 569 -35.30 -10.93 -15.37
CA SER A 569 -36.72 -10.58 -15.14
C SER A 569 -37.62 -11.80 -15.30
N TYR A 570 -38.92 -11.66 -14.98
CA TYR A 570 -39.95 -12.66 -15.29
C TYR A 570 -40.23 -12.82 -16.81
N GLN A 571 -39.52 -12.09 -17.68
CA GLN A 571 -39.60 -12.21 -19.14
C GLN A 571 -38.22 -12.55 -19.77
N PRO A 572 -37.68 -13.76 -19.54
CA PRO A 572 -36.34 -14.13 -20.01
C PRO A 572 -36.17 -14.11 -21.54
N THR A 573 -37.25 -14.17 -22.33
CA THR A 573 -37.20 -13.98 -23.79
C THR A 573 -37.14 -12.52 -24.25
N ALA A 574 -37.20 -11.54 -23.35
CA ALA A 574 -37.13 -10.13 -23.71
C ALA A 574 -35.74 -9.78 -24.28
N ALA A 575 -35.72 -8.80 -25.20
CA ALA A 575 -34.49 -8.40 -25.88
C ALA A 575 -33.46 -7.87 -24.87
N VAL A 576 -32.20 -8.29 -25.09
CA VAL A 576 -31.06 -7.88 -24.25
C VAL A 576 -30.31 -6.75 -24.96
N HIS A 577 -30.09 -5.66 -24.24
CA HIS A 577 -29.57 -4.39 -24.77
C HIS A 577 -28.23 -3.95 -24.15
N ASN A 578 -27.89 -4.42 -22.95
CA ASN A 578 -26.62 -4.18 -22.28
C ASN A 578 -25.99 -5.50 -21.77
N VAL A 579 -24.79 -5.42 -21.20
CA VAL A 579 -23.93 -6.56 -20.82
C VAL A 579 -23.78 -6.72 -19.30
N GLU A 580 -24.89 -6.88 -18.59
CA GLU A 580 -24.93 -6.95 -17.12
C GLU A 580 -25.36 -8.32 -16.59
N ASN A 581 -24.74 -8.78 -15.50
CA ASN A 581 -25.09 -10.03 -14.82
C ASN A 581 -26.14 -9.79 -13.71
N LEU A 582 -27.31 -9.24 -14.05
CA LEU A 582 -28.31 -8.76 -13.07
C LEU A 582 -28.80 -9.84 -12.10
N GLY A 583 -28.79 -11.11 -12.52
CA GLY A 583 -29.10 -12.26 -11.65
C GLY A 583 -28.17 -12.41 -10.43
N LEU A 584 -27.06 -11.67 -10.34
CA LEU A 584 -26.15 -11.67 -9.20
C LEU A 584 -26.31 -10.45 -8.28
N GLU A 585 -27.16 -9.48 -8.61
CA GLU A 585 -27.39 -8.31 -7.75
C GLU A 585 -27.96 -8.61 -6.36
N PRO A 586 -28.80 -9.65 -6.17
CA PRO A 586 -29.15 -10.15 -4.84
C PRO A 586 -27.95 -10.54 -3.95
N VAL A 587 -26.80 -10.89 -4.53
CA VAL A 587 -25.56 -11.15 -3.80
C VAL A 587 -24.87 -9.83 -3.47
N TRP A 588 -24.64 -9.00 -4.49
CA TRP A 588 -24.03 -7.68 -4.39
C TRP A 588 -24.54 -6.79 -5.54
N PRO A 589 -25.02 -5.56 -5.28
CA PRO A 589 -24.83 -4.77 -4.04
C PRO A 589 -25.94 -4.91 -2.98
N TYR A 590 -26.99 -5.69 -3.20
CA TYR A 590 -28.17 -5.67 -2.31
C TYR A 590 -28.04 -6.50 -1.01
N ASN A 591 -27.00 -7.32 -0.87
CA ASN A 591 -26.65 -8.03 0.37
C ASN A 591 -27.74 -9.03 0.87
N LEU A 592 -28.51 -9.65 -0.03
CA LEU A 592 -29.66 -10.51 0.29
C LEU A 592 -29.33 -12.01 0.26
N ILE A 593 -28.35 -12.42 -0.55
CA ILE A 593 -27.86 -13.80 -0.63
C ILE A 593 -26.44 -13.86 -0.06
N GLY A 594 -26.24 -14.66 0.99
CA GLY A 594 -24.96 -14.91 1.64
C GLY A 594 -24.70 -16.39 1.89
N ASP A 595 -23.97 -16.74 2.95
CA ASP A 595 -23.41 -18.07 3.23
C ASP A 595 -24.37 -19.26 3.11
N ASN A 596 -25.61 -19.11 3.59
CA ASN A 596 -26.60 -20.19 3.69
C ASN A 596 -28.04 -19.62 3.63
N THR A 597 -28.29 -18.68 2.72
CA THR A 597 -29.61 -18.05 2.54
C THR A 597 -30.61 -19.09 2.02
N VAL A 598 -31.50 -19.53 2.92
CA VAL A 598 -32.62 -20.42 2.59
C VAL A 598 -33.94 -19.72 2.87
N VAL A 599 -34.74 -19.46 1.83
CA VAL A 599 -36.03 -18.74 1.93
C VAL A 599 -37.15 -19.70 1.57
N ASN A 600 -38.10 -19.94 2.48
CA ASN A 600 -39.23 -20.88 2.26
C ASN A 600 -38.82 -22.31 1.82
N GLY A 601 -37.61 -22.74 2.16
CA GLY A 601 -37.04 -24.04 1.76
C GLY A 601 -36.21 -24.01 0.47
N ASP A 602 -36.10 -22.86 -0.17
CA ASP A 602 -35.34 -22.61 -1.40
C ASP A 602 -33.91 -22.16 -1.09
N ASN A 603 -32.89 -22.84 -1.64
CA ASN A 603 -31.47 -22.56 -1.35
C ASN A 603 -30.90 -21.53 -2.33
N LEU A 604 -31.06 -20.25 -1.98
CA LEU A 604 -30.65 -19.13 -2.82
C LEU A 604 -29.13 -19.00 -2.94
N THR A 605 -28.35 -19.43 -1.94
CA THR A 605 -26.87 -19.47 -2.03
C THR A 605 -26.40 -20.42 -3.12
N ALA A 606 -26.93 -21.65 -3.13
CA ALA A 606 -26.58 -22.63 -4.15
C ALA A 606 -27.06 -22.21 -5.55
N LEU A 607 -28.19 -21.51 -5.63
CA LEU A 607 -28.65 -20.90 -6.88
C LEU A 607 -27.70 -19.79 -7.35
N ALA A 608 -27.30 -18.87 -6.48
CA ALA A 608 -26.40 -17.77 -6.84
C ALA A 608 -25.02 -18.25 -7.29
N GLN A 609 -24.46 -19.29 -6.66
CA GLN A 609 -23.23 -19.95 -7.13
C GLN A 609 -23.41 -20.59 -8.52
N ARG A 610 -24.59 -21.16 -8.83
CA ARG A 610 -24.91 -21.63 -10.19
C ARG A 610 -25.04 -20.47 -11.18
N THR A 611 -25.71 -19.37 -10.80
CA THR A 611 -25.84 -18.16 -11.61
C THR A 611 -24.46 -17.61 -11.97
N TYR A 612 -23.56 -17.47 -10.99
CA TYR A 612 -22.19 -16.99 -11.21
C TYR A 612 -21.41 -17.91 -12.17
N SER A 613 -21.57 -19.23 -12.02
CA SER A 613 -20.90 -20.23 -12.86
C SER A 613 -21.41 -20.27 -14.32
N HIS A 614 -22.60 -19.73 -14.58
CA HIS A 614 -23.24 -19.69 -15.91
C HIS A 614 -23.59 -18.26 -16.37
N ARG A 615 -22.94 -17.25 -15.78
CA ARG A 615 -23.18 -15.85 -16.12
C ARG A 615 -22.81 -15.57 -17.58
N GLN A 616 -23.55 -14.69 -18.24
CA GLN A 616 -23.42 -14.48 -19.68
C GLN A 616 -22.20 -13.63 -20.04
N TYR A 617 -21.78 -12.74 -19.15
CA TYR A 617 -20.70 -11.79 -19.37
C TYR A 617 -19.58 -12.04 -18.35
N VAL A 618 -18.45 -12.58 -18.80
CA VAL A 618 -17.32 -12.91 -17.93
C VAL A 618 -16.20 -11.89 -18.13
N ASN A 619 -15.81 -11.21 -17.04
CA ASN A 619 -14.78 -10.16 -17.02
C ASN A 619 -14.98 -9.10 -18.13
N ASN A 620 -16.23 -8.62 -18.26
CA ASN A 620 -16.64 -7.70 -19.32
C ASN A 620 -17.88 -6.90 -18.92
N PRO A 621 -17.91 -5.55 -19.05
CA PRO A 621 -16.84 -4.68 -19.56
C PRO A 621 -15.80 -4.37 -18.46
N ASP A 622 -15.19 -3.18 -18.44
CA ASP A 622 -14.17 -2.78 -17.46
C ASP A 622 -14.71 -2.65 -16.04
N TRP A 623 -15.97 -2.21 -15.92
CA TRP A 623 -16.73 -2.14 -14.67
C TRP A 623 -17.30 -3.47 -14.17
N THR A 624 -16.94 -4.60 -14.76
CA THR A 624 -17.38 -5.92 -14.31
C THR A 624 -17.23 -6.11 -12.79
N TYR A 625 -18.29 -6.62 -12.16
CA TYR A 625 -18.38 -6.88 -10.71
C TYR A 625 -18.15 -8.36 -10.37
N ASP A 626 -17.74 -9.16 -11.36
CA ASP A 626 -17.58 -10.61 -11.25
C ASP A 626 -16.69 -11.01 -10.07
N SER A 627 -15.54 -10.35 -9.90
CA SER A 627 -14.57 -10.67 -8.84
C SER A 627 -15.12 -10.36 -7.45
N LEU A 628 -15.91 -9.30 -7.32
CA LEU A 628 -16.56 -8.88 -6.07
C LEU A 628 -17.74 -9.81 -5.72
N GLN A 629 -18.51 -10.22 -6.72
CA GLN A 629 -19.56 -11.24 -6.58
C GLN A 629 -18.96 -12.61 -6.24
N ALA A 630 -17.80 -12.96 -6.78
CA ALA A 630 -17.04 -14.15 -6.40
C ALA A 630 -16.58 -14.08 -4.93
N ALA A 631 -16.08 -12.93 -4.48
CA ALA A 631 -15.69 -12.71 -3.08
C ALA A 631 -16.88 -12.92 -2.11
N ARG A 632 -18.04 -12.34 -2.43
CA ARG A 632 -19.29 -12.50 -1.65
C ARG A 632 -19.88 -13.92 -1.66
N LEU A 633 -19.48 -14.77 -2.60
CA LEU A 633 -19.90 -16.18 -2.72
C LEU A 633 -18.87 -17.20 -2.17
N ASP A 634 -17.83 -16.74 -1.47
CA ASP A 634 -16.69 -17.52 -0.98
C ASP A 634 -15.86 -18.22 -2.10
N LEU A 635 -15.90 -17.70 -3.33
CA LEU A 635 -15.27 -18.30 -4.52
C LEU A 635 -13.81 -17.85 -4.71
N SER A 636 -12.95 -18.16 -3.74
CA SER A 636 -11.56 -17.69 -3.65
C SER A 636 -10.66 -17.95 -4.88
N SER A 637 -10.90 -19.02 -5.64
CA SER A 637 -10.18 -19.27 -6.90
C SER A 637 -10.54 -18.26 -7.98
N GLU A 638 -11.82 -17.89 -8.05
CA GLU A 638 -12.34 -17.01 -9.08
C GLU A 638 -12.04 -15.54 -8.78
N VAL A 639 -11.95 -15.15 -7.50
CA VAL A 639 -11.41 -13.85 -7.08
C VAL A 639 -10.06 -13.56 -7.74
N ALA A 640 -9.09 -14.47 -7.62
CA ALA A 640 -7.77 -14.29 -8.25
C ALA A 640 -7.82 -14.33 -9.79
N ASN A 641 -8.64 -15.22 -10.36
CA ASN A 641 -8.78 -15.34 -11.82
C ASN A 641 -9.36 -14.06 -12.44
N ASP A 642 -10.48 -13.56 -11.90
CA ASP A 642 -11.21 -12.41 -12.41
C ASP A 642 -10.42 -11.11 -12.20
N LEU A 643 -9.80 -10.91 -11.02
CA LEU A 643 -8.89 -9.78 -10.79
C LEU A 643 -7.75 -9.75 -11.80
N ALA A 644 -7.08 -10.89 -12.04
CA ALA A 644 -5.98 -10.97 -12.98
C ALA A 644 -6.43 -10.83 -14.44
N ALA A 645 -7.61 -11.33 -14.81
CA ALA A 645 -8.16 -11.27 -16.16
C ALA A 645 -8.63 -9.85 -16.53
N SER A 646 -9.44 -9.22 -15.68
CA SER A 646 -9.91 -7.85 -15.87
C SER A 646 -8.75 -6.85 -15.91
N THR A 647 -7.80 -6.93 -14.96
CA THR A 647 -6.64 -6.03 -14.90
C THR A 647 -5.79 -6.09 -16.17
N LYS A 648 -5.45 -7.29 -16.65
CA LYS A 648 -4.67 -7.46 -17.90
C LYS A 648 -5.40 -6.97 -19.15
N LYS A 649 -6.72 -6.82 -19.09
CA LYS A 649 -7.57 -6.37 -20.20
C LYS A 649 -7.77 -4.84 -20.19
N TYR A 650 -7.93 -4.23 -19.01
CA TYR A 650 -8.41 -2.85 -18.88
C TYR A 650 -7.44 -1.85 -18.26
N GLN A 651 -6.47 -2.30 -17.45
CA GLN A 651 -5.48 -1.39 -16.85
C GLN A 651 -4.40 -1.03 -17.89
N LEU A 652 -4.57 0.12 -18.55
CA LEU A 652 -3.70 0.54 -19.67
C LEU A 652 -2.81 1.75 -19.36
N TYR A 653 -3.12 2.51 -18.31
CA TYR A 653 -2.32 3.67 -17.93
C TYR A 653 -1.20 3.27 -16.96
N PRO A 654 0.04 3.79 -17.13
CA PRO A 654 1.13 3.59 -16.17
C PRO A 654 0.83 4.08 -14.75
N SER A 655 -0.19 4.93 -14.59
CA SER A 655 -0.70 5.33 -13.28
C SER A 655 -1.35 4.18 -12.50
N GLY A 656 -1.83 3.13 -13.19
CA GLY A 656 -2.69 2.09 -12.63
C GLY A 656 -4.17 2.26 -12.98
N LEU A 657 -4.55 3.39 -13.58
CA LEU A 657 -5.92 3.63 -14.06
C LEU A 657 -6.23 2.80 -15.32
N ALA A 658 -7.53 2.58 -15.56
CA ALA A 658 -8.03 1.78 -16.66
C ALA A 658 -8.51 2.63 -17.84
N ALA A 659 -8.86 1.97 -18.95
CA ALA A 659 -9.60 2.56 -20.06
C ALA A 659 -10.76 1.64 -20.46
N TRP A 660 -11.92 2.24 -20.73
CA TRP A 660 -13.11 1.57 -21.27
C TRP A 660 -12.83 0.68 -22.49
N SER A 661 -11.97 1.15 -23.40
CA SER A 661 -11.62 0.45 -24.64
C SER A 661 -10.13 0.14 -24.73
N THR A 662 -9.81 -1.07 -25.18
CA THR A 662 -8.44 -1.48 -25.51
C THR A 662 -7.91 -0.87 -26.82
N SER A 663 -8.74 -0.14 -27.57
CA SER A 663 -8.38 0.45 -28.86
C SER A 663 -8.02 1.95 -28.81
N SER A 664 -8.28 2.65 -27.71
CA SER A 664 -7.97 4.08 -27.56
C SER A 664 -7.66 4.46 -26.12
N LEU A 665 -6.79 5.47 -25.94
CA LEU A 665 -6.39 6.03 -24.65
C LEU A 665 -6.83 7.49 -24.59
N ASP A 666 -8.14 7.69 -24.60
CA ASP A 666 -8.75 9.01 -24.73
C ASP A 666 -8.86 9.73 -23.38
N GLU A 667 -9.35 9.02 -22.35
CA GLU A 667 -9.48 9.47 -20.95
C GLU A 667 -9.29 8.30 -19.96
N PRO A 668 -8.93 8.58 -18.70
CA PRO A 668 -8.72 7.55 -17.67
C PRO A 668 -9.99 7.19 -16.89
N TYR A 669 -10.14 5.90 -16.58
CA TYR A 669 -11.23 5.34 -15.78
C TYR A 669 -10.71 4.84 -14.43
N ILE A 670 -11.44 5.17 -13.36
CA ILE A 670 -11.18 4.73 -11.98
C ILE A 670 -12.00 3.47 -11.61
N GLU A 671 -13.08 3.19 -12.30
CA GLU A 671 -14.05 2.15 -11.90
C GLU A 671 -13.46 0.74 -11.82
N HIS A 672 -12.64 0.34 -12.80
CA HIS A 672 -11.94 -0.94 -12.73
C HIS A 672 -11.04 -1.04 -11.48
N VAL A 673 -10.29 0.01 -11.14
CA VAL A 673 -9.36 -0.02 -10.00
C VAL A 673 -10.10 0.08 -8.66
N SER A 674 -11.26 0.72 -8.60
CA SER A 674 -12.13 0.67 -7.41
C SER A 674 -12.78 -0.72 -7.22
N ASN A 675 -13.15 -1.40 -8.30
CA ASN A 675 -13.62 -2.80 -8.24
C ASN A 675 -12.51 -3.75 -7.77
N VAL A 676 -11.24 -3.51 -8.16
CA VAL A 676 -10.07 -4.26 -7.63
C VAL A 676 -9.92 -4.03 -6.12
N ALA A 677 -10.04 -2.77 -5.66
CA ALA A 677 -9.95 -2.43 -4.23
C ALA A 677 -11.08 -3.10 -3.42
N ALA A 678 -12.34 -2.85 -3.79
CA ALA A 678 -13.52 -3.45 -3.14
C ALA A 678 -13.43 -4.98 -3.10
N THR A 679 -13.01 -5.63 -4.21
CA THR A 679 -12.84 -7.08 -4.24
C THR A 679 -11.77 -7.56 -3.24
N LEU A 680 -10.61 -6.89 -3.22
CA LEU A 680 -9.49 -7.31 -2.38
C LEU A 680 -9.85 -7.17 -0.90
N ASP A 681 -10.53 -6.09 -0.54
CA ASP A 681 -10.99 -5.84 0.83
C ASP A 681 -12.05 -6.88 1.24
N GLU A 682 -13.12 -7.05 0.45
CA GLU A 682 -14.21 -8.00 0.72
C GLU A 682 -13.77 -9.47 0.76
N ALA A 683 -12.78 -9.86 -0.05
CA ALA A 683 -12.18 -11.19 0.01
C ALA A 683 -11.33 -11.40 1.29
N PHE A 684 -10.83 -10.32 1.90
CA PHE A 684 -9.95 -10.33 3.07
C PHE A 684 -10.73 -10.19 4.39
N ALA A 685 -11.74 -9.34 4.45
CA ALA A 685 -12.77 -9.35 5.49
C ALA A 685 -14.07 -8.69 5.01
N THR A 686 -15.21 -9.14 5.56
CA THR A 686 -16.50 -8.49 5.30
C THR A 686 -17.50 -8.73 6.42
N ASP A 687 -18.46 -7.82 6.58
CA ASP A 687 -19.60 -7.96 7.47
C ASP A 687 -20.91 -7.40 6.90
N TYR A 688 -21.12 -7.47 5.58
CA TYR A 688 -22.27 -6.90 4.85
C TYR A 688 -23.68 -7.20 5.43
N ASP A 689 -23.84 -8.31 6.16
CA ASP A 689 -25.08 -8.76 6.81
C ASP A 689 -25.05 -8.65 8.36
N GLY A 690 -24.02 -8.01 8.91
CA GLY A 690 -23.76 -7.92 10.36
C GLY A 690 -23.02 -9.13 10.95
N THR A 691 -22.52 -10.04 10.12
CA THR A 691 -21.64 -11.15 10.54
C THR A 691 -20.24 -10.97 9.97
N VAL A 692 -19.25 -10.74 10.84
CA VAL A 692 -17.85 -10.59 10.45
C VAL A 692 -17.29 -11.91 9.93
N ARG A 693 -16.66 -11.87 8.77
CA ARG A 693 -15.95 -12.99 8.13
C ARG A 693 -14.48 -12.62 7.96
N PHE A 694 -13.58 -13.51 8.38
CA PHE A 694 -12.14 -13.33 8.25
C PHE A 694 -11.61 -14.18 7.10
N ALA A 695 -10.90 -13.55 6.15
CA ALA A 695 -10.41 -14.14 4.91
C ALA A 695 -11.44 -15.03 4.17
N PRO A 696 -12.70 -14.58 3.98
CA PRO A 696 -13.80 -15.40 3.45
C PRO A 696 -13.49 -16.04 2.10
N ALA A 697 -12.92 -15.25 1.18
CA ALA A 697 -12.62 -15.63 -0.18
C ALA A 697 -11.17 -15.33 -0.57
N TRP A 698 -10.26 -15.24 0.41
CA TRP A 698 -8.87 -14.91 0.15
C TRP A 698 -8.19 -16.00 -0.69
N PRO A 699 -7.54 -15.67 -1.82
CA PRO A 699 -7.03 -16.69 -2.74
C PRO A 699 -5.98 -17.63 -2.14
N ALA A 700 -6.06 -18.91 -2.48
CA ALA A 700 -5.12 -19.92 -2.03
C ALA A 700 -3.70 -19.65 -2.55
N GLY A 701 -2.72 -19.61 -1.64
CA GLY A 701 -1.32 -19.29 -1.97
C GLY A 701 -1.01 -17.78 -2.03
N TRP A 702 -1.96 -16.93 -1.66
CA TRP A 702 -1.70 -15.53 -1.33
C TRP A 702 -1.55 -15.39 0.18
N ASP A 703 -0.49 -14.72 0.59
CA ASP A 703 -0.35 -14.18 1.93
C ASP A 703 -0.88 -12.75 1.95
N GLY A 704 -1.43 -12.34 3.08
CA GLY A 704 -2.02 -11.00 3.26
C GLY A 704 -1.93 -10.57 4.71
N SER A 705 -1.70 -9.29 4.96
CA SER A 705 -1.67 -8.69 6.30
C SER A 705 -2.24 -7.29 6.26
N GLY A 706 -3.30 -7.02 7.02
CA GLY A 706 -3.97 -5.73 6.91
C GLY A 706 -5.09 -5.48 7.91
N ARG A 707 -5.69 -4.29 7.77
CA ARG A 707 -6.75 -3.77 8.63
C ARG A 707 -7.86 -3.18 7.76
N LEU A 708 -9.11 -3.53 8.06
CA LEU A 708 -10.31 -3.02 7.38
C LEU A 708 -11.35 -2.52 8.39
N SER A 709 -12.32 -1.75 7.92
CA SER A 709 -13.46 -1.25 8.70
C SER A 709 -14.66 -2.19 8.58
N ILE A 710 -15.45 -2.27 9.63
CA ILE A 710 -16.68 -3.09 9.73
C ILE A 710 -17.75 -2.32 10.52
N GLN A 711 -18.95 -2.89 10.66
CA GLN A 711 -20.07 -2.23 11.34
C GLN A 711 -19.81 -1.84 12.80
N GLY A 712 -20.52 -0.82 13.26
CA GLY A 712 -20.50 -0.31 14.62
C GLY A 712 -19.24 0.49 14.98
N GLY A 713 -18.62 1.16 14.01
CA GLY A 713 -17.37 1.92 14.15
C GLY A 713 -16.13 1.05 14.37
N SER A 714 -16.25 -0.25 14.12
CA SER A 714 -15.24 -1.24 14.48
C SER A 714 -14.25 -1.48 13.34
N LYS A 715 -13.10 -2.07 13.67
CA LYS A 715 -12.10 -2.49 12.68
C LYS A 715 -11.77 -3.96 12.89
N VAL A 716 -11.27 -4.60 11.84
CA VAL A 716 -10.74 -5.97 11.88
C VAL A 716 -9.29 -5.98 11.44
N ASP A 717 -8.47 -6.78 12.11
CA ASP A 717 -7.10 -7.07 11.70
C ASP A 717 -7.01 -8.52 11.26
N VAL A 718 -6.47 -8.74 10.06
CA VAL A 718 -6.43 -10.06 9.42
C VAL A 718 -5.02 -10.34 8.95
N GLN A 719 -4.56 -11.58 9.14
CA GLN A 719 -3.35 -12.08 8.49
C GLN A 719 -3.52 -13.50 7.99
N VAL A 720 -3.16 -13.71 6.73
CA VAL A 720 -2.98 -15.01 6.09
C VAL A 720 -1.49 -15.18 5.79
N GLN A 721 -0.90 -16.28 6.23
CA GLN A 721 0.53 -16.59 6.10
C GLN A 721 0.70 -18.06 5.74
N GLY A 722 1.45 -18.38 4.68
CA GLY A 722 1.48 -19.72 4.09
C GLY A 722 0.09 -20.24 3.70
N GLY A 723 -0.84 -19.34 3.30
CA GLY A 723 -2.24 -19.69 3.05
C GLY A 723 -3.05 -20.10 4.30
N THR A 724 -2.56 -19.81 5.51
CA THR A 724 -3.25 -20.09 6.78
C THR A 724 -3.61 -18.78 7.50
N LEU A 725 -4.86 -18.63 7.94
CA LEU A 725 -5.29 -17.52 8.80
C LEU A 725 -4.54 -17.60 10.15
N THR A 726 -3.63 -16.66 10.39
CA THR A 726 -2.78 -16.56 11.58
C THR A 726 -3.24 -15.50 12.57
N THR A 727 -3.90 -14.44 12.08
CA THR A 727 -4.47 -13.38 12.91
C THR A 727 -5.90 -13.10 12.44
N ALA A 728 -6.83 -13.10 13.39
CA ALA A 728 -8.19 -12.58 13.23
C ALA A 728 -8.53 -11.80 14.50
N ALA A 729 -8.49 -10.48 14.44
CA ALA A 729 -8.79 -9.61 15.57
C ALA A 729 -9.91 -8.61 15.25
N ILE A 730 -10.61 -8.16 16.29
CA ILE A 730 -11.63 -7.12 16.26
C ILE A 730 -11.19 -5.99 17.19
N GLU A 731 -11.12 -4.77 16.68
CA GLU A 731 -11.06 -3.53 17.46
C GLU A 731 -12.47 -2.94 17.51
N ALA A 732 -13.16 -3.07 18.64
CA ALA A 732 -14.57 -2.72 18.75
C ALA A 732 -14.77 -1.21 18.89
N GLY A 733 -15.45 -0.58 17.93
CA GLY A 733 -15.82 0.85 18.01
C GLY A 733 -17.02 1.13 18.92
N SER A 734 -17.87 0.12 19.11
CA SER A 734 -19.09 0.18 19.92
C SER A 734 -19.18 -0.98 20.91
N SER A 735 -20.10 -0.86 21.88
CA SER A 735 -20.37 -1.91 22.87
C SER A 735 -21.64 -2.65 22.50
N GLY A 736 -21.63 -3.99 22.57
CA GLY A 736 -22.76 -4.81 22.11
C GLY A 736 -22.37 -6.25 21.86
N THR A 737 -22.82 -6.81 20.74
CA THR A 737 -22.46 -8.15 20.29
C THR A 737 -22.11 -8.11 18.81
N VAL A 738 -20.93 -8.62 18.47
CA VAL A 738 -20.50 -8.84 17.08
C VAL A 738 -20.67 -10.33 16.79
N ASN A 739 -21.37 -10.67 15.71
CA ASN A 739 -21.39 -12.05 15.22
C ASN A 739 -20.18 -12.27 14.33
N VAL A 740 -19.49 -13.39 14.52
CA VAL A 740 -18.31 -13.77 13.74
C VAL A 740 -18.55 -15.15 13.14
N ARG A 741 -18.38 -15.30 11.82
CA ARG A 741 -18.32 -16.63 11.19
C ARG A 741 -17.06 -17.35 11.67
N ASN A 742 -17.21 -18.55 12.24
CA ASN A 742 -16.06 -19.35 12.67
C ASN A 742 -15.17 -19.65 11.45
N PRO A 743 -13.93 -19.12 11.37
CA PRO A 743 -13.09 -19.29 10.19
C PRO A 743 -12.64 -20.74 9.97
N TRP A 744 -12.60 -21.54 11.05
CA TRP A 744 -12.16 -22.92 11.03
C TRP A 744 -13.37 -23.86 11.17
N SER A 745 -14.18 -23.94 10.10
CA SER A 745 -15.43 -24.71 10.08
C SER A 745 -15.25 -26.15 10.61
N GLY A 746 -16.09 -26.53 11.57
CA GLY A 746 -16.06 -27.82 12.26
C GLY A 746 -14.95 -27.98 13.31
N GLN A 747 -14.07 -26.99 13.50
CA GLN A 747 -12.97 -27.01 14.46
C GLN A 747 -13.27 -26.10 15.67
N GLN A 748 -12.50 -26.27 16.75
CA GLN A 748 -12.67 -25.43 17.94
C GLN A 748 -12.02 -24.06 17.75
N ALA A 749 -12.85 -23.02 17.82
CA ALA A 749 -12.46 -21.63 17.96
C ALA A 749 -12.86 -21.13 19.36
N GLU A 750 -12.08 -20.20 19.90
CA GLU A 750 -12.43 -19.39 21.05
C GLU A 750 -12.22 -17.90 20.75
N VAL A 751 -12.71 -17.04 21.63
CA VAL A 751 -12.45 -15.59 21.53
C VAL A 751 -11.93 -15.08 22.87
N VAL A 752 -10.79 -14.41 22.86
CA VAL A 752 -10.18 -13.80 24.05
C VAL A 752 -10.13 -12.28 23.91
N ASN A 753 -10.10 -11.57 25.04
CA ASN A 753 -9.81 -10.14 25.06
C ASN A 753 -8.33 -9.91 24.72
N GLY A 754 -8.05 -9.15 23.66
CA GLY A 754 -6.74 -9.01 23.05
C GLY A 754 -5.66 -8.37 23.95
N SER A 755 -6.06 -7.62 24.97
CA SER A 755 -5.14 -6.98 25.93
C SER A 755 -4.88 -7.80 27.19
N THR A 756 -5.80 -8.70 27.59
CA THR A 756 -5.74 -9.43 28.87
C THR A 756 -5.62 -10.95 28.72
N GLY A 757 -5.90 -11.50 27.54
CA GLY A 757 -5.99 -12.95 27.30
C GLY A 757 -7.17 -13.63 28.01
N ALA A 758 -8.10 -12.86 28.60
CA ALA A 758 -9.28 -13.42 29.24
C ALA A 758 -10.25 -13.98 28.19
N VAL A 759 -10.68 -15.23 28.36
CA VAL A 759 -11.68 -15.88 27.49
C VAL A 759 -13.03 -15.16 27.57
N VAL A 760 -13.50 -14.69 26.43
CA VAL A 760 -14.77 -13.96 26.22
C VAL A 760 -15.83 -14.90 25.63
N VAL A 761 -15.45 -15.76 24.68
CA VAL A 761 -16.27 -16.86 24.15
C VAL A 761 -15.49 -18.16 24.33
N SER A 762 -16.03 -19.10 25.09
CA SER A 762 -15.37 -20.38 25.38
C SER A 762 -15.23 -21.28 24.13
N PRO A 763 -14.22 -22.16 24.07
CA PRO A 763 -13.99 -23.13 22.99
C PRO A 763 -15.25 -23.81 22.46
N THR A 764 -15.55 -23.62 21.18
CA THR A 764 -16.75 -24.13 20.52
C THR A 764 -16.51 -24.46 19.05
N THR A 765 -17.29 -25.39 18.51
CA THR A 765 -17.33 -25.74 17.06
C THR A 765 -18.55 -25.14 16.35
N ALA A 766 -19.19 -24.14 16.95
CA ALA A 766 -20.31 -23.43 16.33
C ALA A 766 -19.86 -22.74 15.03
N GLY A 767 -20.74 -22.69 14.01
CA GLY A 767 -20.47 -21.98 12.76
C GLY A 767 -20.44 -20.45 12.90
N THR A 768 -21.06 -19.92 13.96
CA THR A 768 -21.08 -18.50 14.31
C THR A 768 -20.76 -18.34 15.79
N LEU A 769 -19.91 -17.36 16.11
CA LEU A 769 -19.51 -16.96 17.44
C LEU A 769 -20.19 -15.62 17.75
N SER A 770 -21.03 -15.55 18.78
CA SER A 770 -21.58 -14.27 19.27
C SER A 770 -20.64 -13.68 20.31
N VAL A 771 -19.88 -12.67 19.91
CA VAL A 771 -18.81 -12.05 20.71
C VAL A 771 -19.36 -10.83 21.45
N PRO A 772 -19.52 -10.85 22.78
CA PRO A 772 -19.84 -9.64 23.55
C PRO A 772 -18.63 -8.70 23.53
N VAL A 773 -18.82 -7.49 23.01
CA VAL A 773 -17.76 -6.48 22.86
C VAL A 773 -18.04 -5.22 23.65
N THR A 774 -16.97 -4.51 24.00
CA THR A 774 -16.96 -3.20 24.66
C THR A 774 -16.13 -2.24 23.83
N ALA A 775 -16.62 -1.03 23.61
CA ALA A 775 -15.98 0.00 22.81
C ALA A 775 -14.54 0.30 23.29
N GLY A 776 -13.60 0.45 22.36
CA GLY A 776 -12.18 0.68 22.62
C GLY A 776 -11.42 -0.53 23.17
N SER A 777 -12.06 -1.71 23.22
CA SER A 777 -11.40 -2.98 23.57
C SER A 777 -11.15 -3.83 22.32
N THR A 778 -10.10 -4.62 22.36
CA THR A 778 -9.73 -5.53 21.27
C THR A 778 -10.00 -6.99 21.64
N TYR A 779 -10.24 -7.84 20.64
CA TYR A 779 -10.62 -9.24 20.77
C TYR A 779 -9.89 -10.07 19.72
N LEU A 780 -9.32 -11.22 20.11
CA LEU A 780 -8.73 -12.19 19.20
C LEU A 780 -9.70 -13.35 19.02
N VAL A 781 -10.01 -13.69 17.77
CA VAL A 781 -10.72 -14.91 17.38
C VAL A 781 -9.65 -15.93 17.00
N GLU A 782 -9.49 -16.99 17.80
CA GLU A 782 -8.33 -17.88 17.65
C GLU A 782 -8.68 -19.37 17.68
N GLN A 783 -7.91 -20.15 16.94
CA GLN A 783 -8.02 -21.61 16.89
C GLN A 783 -7.39 -22.19 18.16
N VAL A 784 -8.15 -22.94 18.96
CA VAL A 784 -7.69 -23.43 20.28
C VAL A 784 -6.43 -24.31 20.20
N ALA A 785 -6.20 -24.97 19.06
CA ALA A 785 -5.02 -25.79 18.80
C ALA A 785 -3.76 -24.99 18.39
N SER A 786 -3.95 -23.76 17.88
CA SER A 786 -2.90 -22.91 17.31
C SER A 786 -3.22 -21.42 17.60
N PRO A 787 -3.25 -20.99 18.88
CA PRO A 787 -3.68 -19.64 19.23
C PRO A 787 -2.74 -18.58 18.65
N THR A 788 -3.29 -17.46 18.16
CA THR A 788 -2.54 -16.33 17.57
C THR A 788 -1.45 -15.84 18.51
N THR A 789 -1.75 -15.84 19.82
CA THR A 789 -0.83 -15.43 20.90
C THR A 789 0.41 -16.33 21.06
N SER A 790 0.45 -17.51 20.41
CA SER A 790 1.61 -18.41 20.40
C SER A 790 2.57 -18.19 19.23
N LEU A 791 2.18 -17.38 18.24
CA LEU A 791 2.97 -17.14 17.03
C LEU A 791 4.10 -16.11 17.28
N PRO A 792 5.24 -16.23 16.58
CA PRO A 792 6.30 -15.23 16.63
C PRO A 792 5.81 -13.87 16.11
N PHE A 793 6.15 -12.80 16.84
CA PHE A 793 5.80 -11.44 16.43
C PHE A 793 6.66 -10.95 15.26
N ALA A 794 6.03 -10.44 14.21
CA ALA A 794 6.65 -9.65 13.15
C ALA A 794 5.66 -8.56 12.67
N PRO A 795 6.04 -7.27 12.68
CA PRO A 795 5.15 -6.19 12.25
C PRO A 795 4.94 -6.22 10.73
N VAL A 796 3.77 -5.78 10.27
CA VAL A 796 3.52 -5.54 8.84
C VAL A 796 4.38 -4.36 8.40
N THR A 797 5.19 -4.56 7.37
CA THR A 797 6.07 -3.50 6.84
C THR A 797 6.30 -3.71 5.35
N GLY A 798 6.67 -2.63 4.67
CA GLY A 798 7.13 -2.66 3.29
C GLY A 798 8.36 -1.81 3.08
N SER A 799 8.84 -1.82 1.84
CA SER A 799 9.92 -0.97 1.34
C SER A 799 9.42 -0.22 0.11
N GLN A 800 9.90 1.01 -0.07
CA GLN A 800 9.57 1.83 -1.23
C GLN A 800 9.84 1.11 -2.55
N ALA A 801 8.94 1.28 -3.52
CA ALA A 801 9.09 0.74 -4.87
C ALA A 801 10.38 1.24 -5.54
N THR A 802 11.23 0.31 -6.00
CA THR A 802 12.50 0.63 -6.66
C THR A 802 12.46 0.49 -8.20
N SER A 803 11.33 0.06 -8.75
CA SER A 803 11.13 -0.14 -10.19
C SER A 803 9.64 -0.05 -10.56
N ALA A 804 9.35 0.03 -11.85
CA ALA A 804 8.01 -0.27 -12.34
C ALA A 804 7.59 -1.70 -11.95
N LYS A 805 6.29 -1.90 -11.79
CA LYS A 805 5.66 -3.18 -11.42
C LYS A 805 4.93 -3.73 -12.64
N HIS A 806 4.85 -5.05 -12.78
CA HIS A 806 4.31 -5.70 -13.99
C HIS A 806 3.37 -6.85 -13.67
N LEU A 807 2.30 -6.97 -14.46
CA LEU A 807 1.40 -8.13 -14.46
C LEU A 807 1.21 -8.62 -15.90
N GLY A 808 2.13 -9.46 -16.38
CA GLY A 808 2.16 -9.88 -17.78
C GLY A 808 2.64 -8.75 -18.70
N SER A 809 1.71 -8.08 -19.40
CA SER A 809 2.00 -6.98 -20.33
C SER A 809 1.56 -5.60 -19.84
N VAL A 810 0.82 -5.52 -18.73
CA VAL A 810 0.41 -4.25 -18.11
C VAL A 810 1.38 -3.88 -16.98
N SER A 811 1.56 -2.59 -16.73
CA SER A 811 2.52 -2.09 -15.74
C SER A 811 1.99 -0.90 -14.93
N ILE A 812 2.47 -0.77 -13.70
CA ILE A 812 2.41 0.45 -12.88
C ILE A 812 3.81 1.08 -12.89
N GLY A 813 3.90 2.33 -13.34
CA GLY A 813 5.16 3.00 -13.62
C GLY A 813 5.73 2.68 -15.00
N LEU A 814 6.96 3.15 -15.24
CA LEU A 814 7.68 3.03 -16.50
C LEU A 814 9.09 2.45 -16.28
N ASP A 815 9.47 1.41 -17.03
CA ASP A 815 10.81 0.82 -16.93
C ASP A 815 11.93 1.78 -17.31
N GLY A 816 13.06 1.67 -16.60
CA GLY A 816 14.31 2.39 -16.90
C GLY A 816 15.26 2.43 -15.70
N ASN A 817 15.75 3.62 -15.36
CA ASN A 817 16.63 3.89 -14.22
C ASN A 817 15.93 3.65 -12.87
N ALA A 818 16.73 3.55 -11.79
CA ALA A 818 16.22 3.53 -10.42
C ALA A 818 15.55 4.89 -10.05
N PRO A 819 14.55 4.91 -9.15
CA PRO A 819 13.83 6.14 -8.78
C PRO A 819 14.71 7.19 -8.07
N PRO A 820 14.22 8.44 -7.97
CA PRO A 820 14.80 9.47 -7.11
C PRO A 820 14.89 9.05 -5.64
N ASN A 821 15.94 9.48 -4.94
CA ASN A 821 15.94 9.46 -3.48
C ASN A 821 14.95 10.53 -2.98
N LEU A 822 13.81 10.08 -2.46
CA LEU A 822 12.65 10.93 -2.17
C LEU A 822 12.81 11.83 -0.95
N GLY A 823 13.54 11.35 0.05
CA GLY A 823 13.44 11.88 1.39
C GLY A 823 13.73 10.77 2.39
N ASN A 824 15.02 10.41 2.44
CA ASN A 824 15.70 9.97 3.65
C ASN A 824 15.01 10.50 4.93
N THR A 825 14.84 9.63 5.93
CA THR A 825 14.49 10.01 7.30
C THR A 825 15.55 9.47 8.27
N VAL A 826 16.08 10.36 9.11
CA VAL A 826 17.08 10.01 10.12
C VAL A 826 16.40 9.84 11.48
N SER A 827 16.47 8.65 12.05
CA SER A 827 15.96 8.32 13.40
C SER A 827 17.11 8.18 14.38
N VAL A 828 17.08 8.92 15.50
CA VAL A 828 18.19 8.97 16.47
C VAL A 828 17.87 8.14 17.71
N THR A 829 18.70 7.14 18.01
CA THR A 829 18.55 6.32 19.21
C THR A 829 19.15 7.05 20.42
N GLY A 830 18.31 7.39 21.40
CA GLY A 830 18.75 8.07 22.63
C GLY A 830 19.63 7.17 23.52
N PRO A 831 20.85 7.58 23.91
CA PRO A 831 21.79 6.74 24.67
C PRO A 831 21.46 6.62 26.18
N GLY A 832 20.33 7.16 26.64
CA GLY A 832 19.98 7.24 28.06
C GLY A 832 20.82 8.26 28.85
N ASN A 833 20.47 8.45 30.14
CA ASN A 833 21.12 9.42 31.01
C ASN A 833 22.57 9.03 31.36
N GLN A 834 23.47 10.02 31.44
CA GLN A 834 24.93 9.83 31.55
C GLN A 834 25.52 10.47 32.82
N SER A 835 26.72 10.05 33.22
CA SER A 835 27.43 10.68 34.35
C SER A 835 28.96 10.71 34.17
N ALA A 836 29.64 11.64 34.87
CA ALA A 836 31.09 11.85 34.82
C ALA A 836 31.65 12.49 36.09
N THR A 837 32.97 12.75 36.13
CA THR A 837 33.66 13.45 37.24
C THR A 837 34.56 14.57 36.71
N VAL A 838 34.59 15.72 37.39
CA VAL A 838 35.38 16.90 36.99
C VAL A 838 36.87 16.57 36.90
N GLY A 839 37.50 16.98 35.79
CA GLY A 839 38.93 16.79 35.56
C GLY A 839 39.34 15.40 35.11
N ALA A 840 38.43 14.42 35.11
CA ALA A 840 38.64 13.11 34.51
C ALA A 840 38.02 13.06 33.11
N ALA A 841 38.82 12.71 32.09
CA ALA A 841 38.30 12.55 30.72
C ALA A 841 37.19 11.49 30.70
N ILE A 842 36.08 11.75 29.99
CA ILE A 842 35.04 10.74 29.84
C ILE A 842 35.53 9.62 28.92
N THR A 843 35.09 8.39 29.19
CA THR A 843 35.06 7.37 28.13
C THR A 843 34.15 7.89 27.03
N ALA A 844 34.66 7.91 25.80
CA ALA A 844 33.95 8.54 24.68
C ALA A 844 32.64 7.78 24.38
N LEU A 845 31.54 8.54 24.27
CA LEU A 845 30.19 8.01 24.08
C LEU A 845 29.76 8.17 22.62
N GLN A 846 29.46 7.07 21.95
CA GLN A 846 28.94 7.10 20.58
C GLN A 846 27.42 7.24 20.58
N VAL A 847 26.90 8.23 19.86
CA VAL A 847 25.47 8.33 19.53
C VAL A 847 25.20 7.59 18.22
N HIS A 848 24.06 6.90 18.14
CA HIS A 848 23.65 6.12 16.97
C HIS A 848 22.37 6.66 16.37
N ALA A 849 22.31 6.70 15.05
CA ALA A 849 21.11 6.98 14.28
C ALA A 849 21.02 6.00 13.09
N SER A 850 19.80 5.75 12.64
CA SER A 850 19.48 5.00 11.43
C SER A 850 18.89 5.92 10.38
N ASP A 851 19.05 5.54 9.12
CA ASP A 851 18.74 6.35 7.95
C ASP A 851 17.85 5.50 7.01
N SER A 852 16.74 6.05 6.51
CA SER A 852 15.83 5.31 5.62
C SER A 852 16.28 5.27 4.16
N ALA A 853 17.35 5.98 3.80
CA ALA A 853 18.04 5.88 2.52
C ALA A 853 19.43 5.21 2.70
N SER A 854 19.62 4.05 2.08
CA SER A 854 20.88 3.30 2.24
C SER A 854 22.07 4.02 1.58
N GLY A 855 23.04 4.46 2.39
CA GLY A 855 24.36 4.91 1.93
C GLY A 855 24.68 6.40 2.11
N GLU A 856 23.78 7.19 2.70
CA GLU A 856 23.99 8.61 2.97
C GLU A 856 24.96 8.86 4.16
N THR A 857 25.57 10.04 4.21
CA THR A 857 26.54 10.41 5.26
C THR A 857 25.88 11.19 6.39
N LEU A 858 25.70 10.54 7.54
CA LEU A 858 25.14 11.15 8.75
C LEU A 858 26.14 12.08 9.46
N THR A 859 25.74 13.34 9.65
CA THR A 859 26.49 14.39 10.36
C THR A 859 25.82 14.71 11.70
N TYR A 860 26.57 14.65 12.79
CA TYR A 860 26.05 14.77 14.15
C TYR A 860 26.40 16.12 14.79
N SER A 861 25.47 16.68 15.57
CA SER A 861 25.63 17.91 16.35
C SER A 861 24.92 17.81 17.70
N ALA A 862 25.33 18.59 18.70
CA ALA A 862 24.75 18.52 20.04
C ALA A 862 24.68 19.90 20.71
N ALA A 863 23.56 20.18 21.37
CA ALA A 863 23.34 21.33 22.22
C ALA A 863 23.25 20.90 23.69
N GLY A 864 23.77 21.73 24.61
CA GLY A 864 23.62 21.53 26.05
C GLY A 864 24.62 20.56 26.71
N LEU A 865 25.68 20.12 26.03
CA LEU A 865 26.74 19.30 26.64
C LEU A 865 27.45 20.01 27.81
N PRO A 866 27.83 19.28 28.88
CA PRO A 866 28.65 19.83 29.97
C PRO A 866 29.95 20.50 29.51
N ALA A 867 30.32 21.60 30.16
CA ALA A 867 31.51 22.38 29.81
C ALA A 867 32.79 21.53 29.82
N GLY A 868 33.52 21.52 28.70
CA GLY A 868 34.71 20.68 28.47
C GLY A 868 34.44 19.38 27.70
N LEU A 869 33.18 19.10 27.33
CA LEU A 869 32.79 18.06 26.38
C LEU A 869 32.39 18.66 25.03
N SER A 870 32.58 17.89 23.96
CA SER A 870 32.10 18.20 22.61
C SER A 870 31.68 16.91 21.89
N ILE A 871 30.86 17.05 20.83
CA ILE A 871 30.54 15.96 19.90
C ILE A 871 31.31 16.17 18.60
N SER A 872 31.83 15.09 18.01
CA SER A 872 32.36 15.09 16.65
C SER A 872 31.23 15.00 15.62
N SER A 873 31.51 15.36 14.37
CA SER A 873 30.57 15.15 13.26
C SER A 873 30.19 13.68 13.04
N SER A 874 30.93 12.72 13.60
CA SER A 874 30.65 11.28 13.57
C SER A 874 29.83 10.77 14.77
N GLY A 875 29.34 11.64 15.64
CA GLY A 875 28.49 11.28 16.78
C GLY A 875 29.22 10.86 18.06
N LEU A 876 30.56 10.95 18.09
CA LEU A 876 31.35 10.61 19.26
C LEU A 876 31.44 11.83 20.20
N VAL A 877 30.84 11.73 21.38
CA VAL A 877 30.96 12.70 22.47
C VAL A 877 32.21 12.38 23.28
N SER A 878 33.12 13.34 23.44
CA SER A 878 34.38 13.18 24.18
C SER A 878 34.82 14.48 24.85
N GLY A 879 35.83 14.39 25.71
CA GLY A 879 36.43 15.54 26.40
C GLY A 879 36.67 15.31 27.88
N THR A 880 36.95 16.37 28.62
CA THR A 880 37.13 16.36 30.08
C THR A 880 36.23 17.43 30.67
N PRO A 881 35.16 17.07 31.40
CA PRO A 881 34.26 18.06 31.95
C PRO A 881 34.98 18.84 33.06
N THR A 882 34.91 20.17 32.97
CA THR A 882 35.68 21.09 33.82
C THR A 882 34.89 21.66 34.99
N ALA A 883 33.56 21.43 35.03
CA ALA A 883 32.66 21.88 36.07
C ALA A 883 31.66 20.78 36.47
N ALA A 884 31.27 20.76 37.75
CA ALA A 884 30.26 19.85 38.28
C ALA A 884 28.85 20.42 38.08
N GLY A 885 27.85 19.55 37.88
CA GLY A 885 26.46 19.94 37.63
C GLY A 885 25.73 18.97 36.69
N THR A 886 24.43 19.20 36.48
CA THR A 886 23.60 18.42 35.56
C THR A 886 23.17 19.28 34.37
N SER A 887 23.21 18.71 33.16
CA SER A 887 22.84 19.38 31.91
C SER A 887 21.83 18.56 31.11
N ASN A 888 20.89 19.24 30.45
CA ASN A 888 19.99 18.64 29.46
C ASN A 888 20.66 18.74 28.08
N VAL A 889 20.85 17.60 27.44
CA VAL A 889 21.56 17.48 26.15
C VAL A 889 20.56 17.07 25.08
N THR A 890 20.60 17.76 23.93
CA THR A 890 19.87 17.37 22.71
C THR A 890 20.88 17.12 21.60
N VAL A 891 20.82 15.95 20.97
CA VAL A 891 21.67 15.58 19.84
C VAL A 891 20.80 15.55 18.59
N THR A 892 21.24 16.24 17.54
CA THR A 892 20.59 16.31 16.23
C THR A 892 21.53 15.74 15.18
N VAL A 893 20.99 14.87 14.32
CA VAL A 893 21.73 14.20 13.24
C VAL A 893 21.07 14.57 11.92
N THR A 894 21.88 14.88 10.90
CA THR A 894 21.43 15.32 9.58
C THR A 894 22.24 14.61 8.49
N ASP A 895 21.57 14.08 7.47
CA ASP A 895 22.22 13.39 6.35
C ASP A 895 22.67 14.34 5.21
N SER A 896 23.29 13.78 4.17
CA SER A 896 23.79 14.50 2.98
C SER A 896 22.70 15.04 2.04
N THR A 897 21.45 14.57 2.15
CA THR A 897 20.26 15.08 1.43
C THR A 897 19.55 16.20 2.19
N GLY A 898 19.84 16.33 3.50
CA GLY A 898 19.37 17.40 4.37
C GLY A 898 18.18 17.04 5.26
N ALA A 899 17.78 15.76 5.36
CA ALA A 899 16.82 15.33 6.37
C ALA A 899 17.51 15.13 7.73
N ALA A 900 16.72 15.11 8.81
CA ALA A 900 17.27 15.19 10.17
C ALA A 900 16.35 14.58 11.24
N GLY A 901 16.96 14.09 12.31
CA GLY A 901 16.30 13.63 13.53
C GLY A 901 17.02 14.07 14.80
N SER A 902 16.38 13.91 15.96
CA SER A 902 16.99 14.28 17.25
C SER A 902 16.54 13.43 18.43
N ALA A 903 17.38 13.36 19.47
CA ALA A 903 17.09 12.72 20.75
C ALA A 903 17.63 13.55 21.92
N SER A 904 16.97 13.51 23.08
CA SER A 904 17.37 14.28 24.28
C SER A 904 17.52 13.41 25.53
N PHE A 905 18.50 13.73 26.38
CA PHE A 905 18.82 13.02 27.63
C PHE A 905 19.56 13.94 28.62
N THR A 906 19.84 13.47 29.85
CA THR A 906 20.55 14.26 30.88
C THR A 906 21.97 13.75 31.16
N TRP A 907 22.89 14.65 31.53
CA TRP A 907 24.28 14.32 31.88
C TRP A 907 24.67 14.97 33.21
N THR A 908 25.16 14.18 34.18
CA THR A 908 25.52 14.67 35.53
C THR A 908 27.02 14.52 35.84
N VAL A 909 27.71 15.61 36.21
CA VAL A 909 29.14 15.63 36.54
C VAL A 909 29.36 15.88 38.03
N SER A 910 30.15 15.01 38.68
CA SER A 910 30.50 15.04 40.11
C SER A 910 31.92 15.60 40.36
N GLY A 911 32.29 15.97 41.59
CA GLY A 911 33.62 16.52 41.92
C GLY A 911 34.56 15.50 42.59
N GLY A 912 35.84 15.46 42.18
CA GLY A 912 36.86 14.54 42.73
C GLY A 912 37.61 15.08 43.97
N SER A 913 38.09 14.18 44.84
CA SER A 913 38.86 14.50 46.07
C SER A 913 39.90 13.40 46.41
N THR A 914 40.81 13.65 47.37
CA THR A 914 42.15 13.03 47.47
C THR A 914 42.44 12.21 48.76
N GLY A 915 43.17 11.08 48.63
CA GLY A 915 44.11 10.56 49.65
C GLY A 915 43.91 9.13 50.20
N GLY A 916 44.89 8.22 49.98
CA GLY A 916 45.00 6.87 50.59
C GLY A 916 46.18 6.05 50.05
N ASN A 917 46.68 5.03 50.77
CA ASN A 917 47.78 4.15 50.29
C ASN A 917 47.31 3.28 49.11
N THR A 918 48.17 3.07 48.11
CA THR A 918 47.83 2.32 46.88
C THR A 918 48.98 1.43 46.39
N VAL A 919 48.63 0.18 46.06
CA VAL A 919 49.47 -0.71 45.24
C VAL A 919 49.14 -0.46 43.78
N SER A 920 50.16 -0.16 42.98
CA SER A 920 50.05 0.01 41.53
C SER A 920 50.70 -1.17 40.81
N VAL A 921 49.89 -1.93 40.07
CA VAL A 921 50.38 -3.05 39.24
C VAL A 921 50.66 -2.51 37.84
N THR A 922 51.92 -2.64 37.40
CA THR A 922 52.27 -2.30 36.03
C THR A 922 51.84 -3.46 35.14
N GLY A 923 50.71 -3.30 34.45
CA GLY A 923 50.24 -4.28 33.49
C GLY A 923 51.30 -4.51 32.39
N PRO A 924 51.64 -5.76 32.04
CA PRO A 924 52.68 -6.06 31.05
C PRO A 924 52.28 -5.69 29.60
N GLY A 925 51.11 -5.06 29.41
CA GLY A 925 50.45 -4.90 28.12
C GLY A 925 49.75 -6.18 27.66
N ASN A 926 48.90 -6.06 26.65
CA ASN A 926 48.24 -7.22 26.03
C ASN A 926 49.30 -8.16 25.43
N GLN A 927 49.18 -9.44 25.73
CA GLN A 927 50.13 -10.46 25.32
C GLN A 927 49.59 -11.26 24.14
N SER A 928 50.48 -11.74 23.29
CA SER A 928 50.13 -12.67 22.22
C SER A 928 51.03 -13.90 22.25
N ALA A 929 50.45 -15.03 21.86
CA ALA A 929 51.15 -16.29 21.69
C ALA A 929 50.49 -17.07 20.55
N THR A 930 51.11 -18.16 20.11
CA THR A 930 50.56 -19.03 19.07
C THR A 930 50.40 -20.44 19.61
N VAL A 931 49.29 -21.10 19.27
CA VAL A 931 48.98 -22.46 19.77
C VAL A 931 50.12 -23.42 19.47
N GLY A 932 50.56 -24.16 20.50
CA GLY A 932 51.63 -25.16 20.40
C GLY A 932 53.06 -24.61 20.46
N ALA A 933 53.27 -23.29 20.48
CA ALA A 933 54.57 -22.66 20.69
C ALA A 933 54.73 -22.21 22.16
N ALA A 934 55.78 -22.67 22.84
CA ALA A 934 56.05 -22.27 24.22
C ALA A 934 56.31 -20.76 24.32
N ILE A 935 55.76 -20.09 25.33
CA ILE A 935 55.99 -18.65 25.52
C ILE A 935 57.36 -18.40 26.15
N THR A 936 57.98 -17.27 25.77
CA THR A 936 59.03 -16.67 26.60
C THR A 936 58.41 -16.26 27.94
N ALA A 937 59.02 -16.66 29.05
CA ALA A 937 58.46 -16.40 30.38
C ALA A 937 58.35 -14.89 30.65
N LEU A 938 57.19 -14.46 31.16
CA LEU A 938 56.82 -13.05 31.32
C LEU A 938 56.74 -12.69 32.81
N GLN A 939 57.54 -11.70 33.23
CA GLN A 939 57.53 -11.20 34.60
C GLN A 939 56.55 -10.04 34.74
N VAL A 940 55.64 -10.13 35.71
CA VAL A 940 54.75 -9.01 36.10
C VAL A 940 55.41 -8.19 37.21
N HIS A 941 55.26 -6.86 37.15
CA HIS A 941 55.86 -5.91 38.08
C HIS A 941 54.79 -5.06 38.76
N ALA A 942 55.02 -4.70 40.02
CA ALA A 942 54.16 -3.81 40.79
C ALA A 942 54.99 -2.99 41.79
N SER A 943 54.44 -1.88 42.26
CA SER A 943 55.03 -1.00 43.27
C SER A 943 53.96 -0.54 44.25
N ASP A 944 54.35 -0.32 45.50
CA ASP A 944 53.50 0.24 46.56
C ASP A 944 53.91 1.68 46.85
N SER A 945 52.96 2.54 47.22
CA SER A 945 53.25 3.86 47.76
C SER A 945 53.77 3.83 49.20
N ALA A 946 53.59 2.72 49.93
CA ALA A 946 54.24 2.42 51.21
C ALA A 946 55.56 1.65 50.99
N SER A 947 56.67 2.17 51.51
CA SER A 947 58.00 1.58 51.32
C SER A 947 58.30 0.45 52.31
N GLY A 948 58.53 -0.77 51.80
CA GLY A 948 59.07 -1.90 52.57
C GLY A 948 58.15 -3.13 52.66
N GLU A 949 56.91 -3.01 52.20
CA GLU A 949 55.91 -4.08 52.25
C GLU A 949 56.21 -5.23 51.25
N THR A 950 55.76 -6.45 51.57
CA THR A 950 56.02 -7.64 50.75
C THR A 950 54.85 -7.91 49.80
N LEU A 951 55.11 -7.84 48.50
CA LEU A 951 54.10 -8.02 47.45
C LEU A 951 53.93 -9.51 47.07
N THR A 952 52.68 -9.99 47.08
CA THR A 952 52.32 -11.35 46.65
C THR A 952 51.44 -11.33 45.40
N TYR A 953 51.76 -12.17 44.41
CA TYR A 953 51.14 -12.15 43.08
C TYR A 953 50.23 -13.36 42.84
N SER A 954 49.08 -13.13 42.22
CA SER A 954 48.19 -14.20 41.71
C SER A 954 47.51 -13.77 40.41
N ALA A 955 47.05 -14.74 39.61
CA ALA A 955 46.38 -14.48 38.33
C ALA A 955 45.17 -15.37 38.11
N ALA A 956 44.11 -14.79 37.54
CA ALA A 956 42.93 -15.49 37.07
C ALA A 956 42.78 -15.30 35.54
N GLY A 957 42.22 -16.30 34.86
CA GLY A 957 41.92 -16.22 33.42
C GLY A 957 43.12 -16.45 32.47
N LEU A 958 44.26 -16.97 32.94
CA LEU A 958 45.37 -17.34 32.06
C LEU A 958 44.96 -18.42 31.03
N PRO A 959 45.43 -18.33 29.76
CA PRO A 959 45.17 -19.36 28.75
C PRO A 959 45.58 -20.77 29.18
N ALA A 960 44.81 -21.77 28.76
CA ALA A 960 45.06 -23.17 29.08
C ALA A 960 46.49 -23.61 28.66
N GLY A 961 47.26 -24.11 29.62
CA GLY A 961 48.67 -24.46 29.47
C GLY A 961 49.67 -23.42 30.00
N LEU A 962 49.21 -22.27 30.52
CA LEU A 962 50.02 -21.24 31.20
C LEU A 962 49.71 -21.15 32.70
N SER A 963 50.68 -20.71 33.50
CA SER A 963 50.52 -20.49 34.96
C SER A 963 51.43 -19.37 35.48
N ILE A 964 51.11 -18.79 36.65
CA ILE A 964 51.91 -17.76 37.34
C ILE A 964 52.47 -18.28 38.68
N SER A 965 53.66 -17.81 39.04
CA SER A 965 54.29 -18.03 40.34
C SER A 965 53.97 -16.91 41.34
N SER A 966 54.16 -17.16 42.64
CA SER A 966 53.90 -16.16 43.69
C SER A 966 54.79 -14.91 43.63
N SER A 967 55.91 -14.97 42.89
CA SER A 967 56.79 -13.85 42.57
C SER A 967 56.47 -13.18 41.23
N GLY A 968 55.34 -13.50 40.59
CA GLY A 968 54.83 -12.80 39.41
C GLY A 968 55.33 -13.28 38.04
N LEU A 969 56.10 -14.37 37.95
CA LEU A 969 56.56 -14.93 36.67
C LEU A 969 55.52 -15.87 36.06
N VAL A 970 55.07 -15.59 34.83
CA VAL A 970 54.14 -16.38 34.01
C VAL A 970 54.91 -17.23 32.99
N SER A 971 54.59 -18.52 32.86
CA SER A 971 55.24 -19.42 31.87
C SER A 971 54.35 -20.61 31.45
N GLY A 972 54.71 -21.26 30.34
CA GLY A 972 54.06 -22.49 29.84
C GLY A 972 53.98 -22.57 28.30
N THR A 973 53.08 -23.42 27.80
CA THR A 973 52.78 -23.55 26.36
C THR A 973 51.25 -23.55 26.16
N PRO A 974 50.67 -22.56 25.47
CA PRO A 974 49.22 -22.47 25.30
C PRO A 974 48.72 -23.50 24.28
N THR A 975 47.68 -24.24 24.63
CA THR A 975 47.20 -25.41 23.85
C THR A 975 45.93 -25.18 23.04
N ALA A 976 45.30 -24.00 23.14
CA ALA A 976 44.08 -23.65 22.43
C ALA A 976 44.10 -22.17 21.98
N ALA A 977 43.51 -21.88 20.83
CA ALA A 977 43.38 -20.52 20.31
C ALA A 977 42.19 -19.80 20.94
N GLY A 978 42.31 -18.49 21.11
CA GLY A 978 41.29 -17.64 21.71
C GLY A 978 41.89 -16.48 22.51
N THR A 979 41.06 -15.50 22.82
CA THR A 979 41.44 -14.36 23.65
C THR A 979 40.94 -14.57 25.07
N SER A 980 41.86 -14.67 26.03
CA SER A 980 41.52 -14.76 27.45
C SER A 980 41.75 -13.41 28.12
N ASN A 981 40.80 -12.96 28.94
CA ASN A 981 40.98 -11.79 29.79
C ASN A 981 41.71 -12.22 31.07
N VAL A 982 42.96 -11.79 31.21
CA VAL A 982 43.82 -12.14 32.35
C VAL A 982 43.82 -10.99 33.34
N THR A 983 43.48 -11.25 34.59
CA THR A 983 43.66 -10.29 35.68
C THR A 983 44.76 -10.80 36.60
N VAL A 984 45.81 -9.99 36.77
CA VAL A 984 46.85 -10.22 37.76
C VAL A 984 46.62 -9.25 38.92
N THR A 985 46.45 -9.81 40.10
CA THR A 985 46.24 -9.07 41.35
C THR A 985 47.47 -9.20 42.23
N VAL A 986 47.89 -8.07 42.79
CA VAL A 986 49.02 -7.97 43.71
C VAL A 986 48.55 -7.27 44.96
N THR A 987 48.87 -7.87 46.11
CA THR A 987 48.48 -7.36 47.43
C THR A 987 49.73 -7.26 48.30
N ASP A 988 49.81 -6.19 49.08
CA ASP A 988 50.87 -5.96 50.06
C ASP A 988 50.52 -6.56 51.44
N SER A 989 51.39 -6.35 52.42
CA SER A 989 51.18 -6.80 53.79
C SER A 989 50.19 -5.93 54.60
N THR A 990 49.82 -4.73 54.15
CA THR A 990 48.77 -3.89 54.78
C THR A 990 47.36 -4.18 54.28
N GLY A 991 47.22 -4.94 53.18
CA GLY A 991 45.95 -5.26 52.54
C GLY A 991 45.55 -4.26 51.44
N ALA A 992 46.42 -3.31 51.11
CA ALA A 992 46.31 -2.53 49.89
C ALA A 992 46.53 -3.46 48.68
N ALA A 993 45.63 -3.36 47.70
CA ALA A 993 45.64 -4.23 46.53
C ALA A 993 45.59 -3.39 45.26
N GLY A 994 46.41 -3.79 44.29
CA GLY A 994 46.35 -3.33 42.92
C GLY A 994 46.08 -4.50 42.00
N SER A 995 45.49 -4.22 40.84
CA SER A 995 45.31 -5.23 39.79
C SER A 995 45.53 -4.62 38.43
N ALA A 996 46.18 -5.37 37.55
CA ALA A 996 46.24 -5.08 36.14
C ALA A 996 45.51 -6.17 35.36
N SER A 997 44.52 -5.78 34.57
CA SER A 997 43.87 -6.66 33.60
C SER A 997 44.42 -6.38 32.21
N PHE A 998 44.71 -7.44 31.45
CA PHE A 998 45.19 -7.39 30.08
C PHE A 998 44.67 -8.59 29.30
N THR A 999 44.57 -8.47 27.98
CA THR A 999 44.18 -9.61 27.15
C THR A 999 45.41 -10.47 26.83
N TRP A 1000 45.23 -11.79 26.87
CA TRP A 1000 46.17 -12.75 26.31
C TRP A 1000 45.52 -13.41 25.09
N THR A 1001 45.92 -12.95 23.90
CA THR A 1001 45.40 -13.43 22.62
C THR A 1001 46.28 -14.56 22.10
N VAL A 1002 45.81 -15.80 22.24
CA VAL A 1002 46.47 -16.95 21.61
C VAL A 1002 45.92 -17.09 20.19
N SER A 1003 46.71 -16.67 19.20
CA SER A 1003 46.32 -16.75 17.80
C SER A 1003 46.52 -18.17 17.24
N GLY A 1004 45.66 -18.56 16.30
CA GLY A 1004 46.04 -19.52 15.29
C GLY A 1004 47.07 -18.87 14.35
N GLY A 1005 48.12 -19.59 13.97
CA GLY A 1005 49.15 -19.06 13.07
C GLY A 1005 48.53 -18.65 11.72
N SER A 1006 48.85 -17.43 11.25
CA SER A 1006 48.25 -16.82 10.05
C SER A 1006 49.32 -16.35 9.06
N THR A 1007 48.99 -16.32 7.76
CA THR A 1007 49.89 -15.88 6.68
C THR A 1007 49.18 -15.08 5.58
N GLY A 1008 49.40 -13.75 5.55
CA GLY A 1008 49.47 -12.93 4.32
C GLY A 1008 48.18 -12.27 3.81
N GLY A 1009 48.23 -10.96 3.54
CA GLY A 1009 47.12 -10.15 3.00
C GLY A 1009 47.33 -9.65 1.56
N GLY A 1010 46.28 -9.04 0.98
CA GLY A 1010 46.22 -8.62 -0.43
C GLY A 1010 45.27 -7.46 -0.72
N THR A 1011 45.43 -6.80 -1.88
CA THR A 1011 44.58 -5.67 -2.34
C THR A 1011 43.34 -6.13 -3.11
N CYS A 1012 42.84 -7.31 -2.79
CA CYS A 1012 41.67 -7.92 -3.40
C CYS A 1012 41.10 -8.99 -2.46
N GLN A 1013 39.81 -9.24 -2.62
CA GLN A 1013 39.06 -10.26 -1.88
C GLN A 1013 38.51 -11.30 -2.84
N VAL A 1014 38.44 -12.56 -2.42
CA VAL A 1014 37.85 -13.64 -3.25
C VAL A 1014 36.80 -14.40 -2.48
N ALA A 1015 35.55 -14.29 -2.93
CA ALA A 1015 34.47 -15.14 -2.47
C ALA A 1015 34.39 -16.40 -3.36
N TYR A 1016 34.44 -17.57 -2.74
CA TYR A 1016 34.23 -18.86 -3.39
C TYR A 1016 32.96 -19.50 -2.83
N SER A 1017 32.06 -19.94 -3.69
CA SER A 1017 30.82 -20.61 -3.28
C SER A 1017 30.53 -21.80 -4.19
N THR A 1018 30.42 -23.00 -3.60
CA THR A 1018 29.86 -24.17 -4.26
C THR A 1018 28.35 -23.98 -4.34
N THR A 1019 27.83 -23.74 -5.56
CA THR A 1019 26.42 -23.40 -5.79
C THR A 1019 25.54 -24.64 -5.95
N SER A 1020 26.11 -25.79 -6.29
CA SER A 1020 25.44 -27.09 -6.32
C SER A 1020 26.49 -28.20 -6.25
N GLU A 1021 26.22 -29.27 -5.50
CA GLU A 1021 27.10 -30.43 -5.33
C GLU A 1021 26.27 -31.71 -5.38
N TRP A 1022 26.83 -32.77 -5.97
CA TRP A 1022 26.24 -34.10 -6.07
C TRP A 1022 27.35 -35.16 -6.00
N ALA A 1023 26.97 -36.43 -5.89
CA ALA A 1023 27.94 -37.53 -5.81
C ALA A 1023 28.86 -37.56 -7.06
N GLY A 1024 30.11 -37.15 -6.86
CA GLY A 1024 31.16 -37.12 -7.88
C GLY A 1024 31.27 -35.82 -8.70
N GLY A 1025 30.48 -34.78 -8.41
CA GLY A 1025 30.49 -33.54 -9.19
C GLY A 1025 29.90 -32.32 -8.49
N PHE A 1026 30.32 -31.15 -8.95
CA PHE A 1026 29.93 -29.88 -8.33
C PHE A 1026 29.99 -28.72 -9.32
N THR A 1027 29.34 -27.63 -8.95
CA THR A 1027 29.41 -26.33 -9.62
C THR A 1027 29.78 -25.27 -8.59
N ALA A 1028 30.70 -24.37 -8.94
CA ALA A 1028 31.12 -23.28 -8.09
C ALA A 1028 31.20 -21.95 -8.84
N ASN A 1029 30.86 -20.87 -8.12
CA ASN A 1029 31.08 -19.49 -8.55
C ASN A 1029 32.20 -18.86 -7.70
N VAL A 1030 33.03 -18.06 -8.35
CA VAL A 1030 34.15 -17.34 -7.76
C VAL A 1030 34.04 -15.86 -8.12
N THR A 1031 33.91 -15.00 -7.12
CA THR A 1031 33.86 -13.55 -7.29
C THR A 1031 35.15 -12.93 -6.78
N ILE A 1032 35.78 -12.12 -7.63
CA ILE A 1032 36.99 -11.35 -7.33
C ILE A 1032 36.57 -9.90 -7.13
N THR A 1033 36.80 -9.36 -5.93
CA THR A 1033 36.58 -7.95 -5.60
C THR A 1033 37.92 -7.21 -5.61
N ASN A 1034 38.01 -6.11 -6.34
CA ASN A 1034 39.15 -5.20 -6.26
C ASN A 1034 38.99 -4.27 -5.06
N THR A 1035 39.59 -4.62 -3.92
CA THR A 1035 39.57 -3.78 -2.70
C THR A 1035 40.65 -2.68 -2.72
N GLY A 1036 41.45 -2.61 -3.79
CA GLY A 1036 42.42 -1.54 -4.04
C GLY A 1036 41.81 -0.28 -4.68
N THR A 1037 42.61 0.78 -4.73
CA THR A 1037 42.20 2.11 -5.23
C THR A 1037 42.47 2.35 -6.72
N SER A 1038 43.05 1.37 -7.42
CA SER A 1038 43.36 1.43 -8.87
C SER A 1038 42.70 0.27 -9.61
N ALA A 1039 42.20 0.51 -10.83
CA ALA A 1039 41.57 -0.54 -11.63
C ALA A 1039 42.57 -1.66 -11.99
N ILE A 1040 42.16 -2.91 -11.79
CA ILE A 1040 42.90 -4.10 -12.23
C ILE A 1040 42.51 -4.34 -13.69
N ASN A 1041 43.45 -4.17 -14.63
CA ASN A 1041 43.21 -4.43 -16.05
C ASN A 1041 44.01 -5.67 -16.49
N GLY A 1042 43.29 -6.75 -16.77
CA GLY A 1042 43.83 -8.09 -16.95
C GLY A 1042 43.99 -8.79 -15.60
N TRP A 1043 43.07 -9.71 -15.29
CA TRP A 1043 43.16 -10.56 -14.10
C TRP A 1043 43.47 -12.03 -14.44
N THR A 1044 44.28 -12.63 -13.57
CA THR A 1044 44.63 -14.05 -13.49
C THR A 1044 44.52 -14.47 -12.03
N LEU A 1045 43.52 -15.30 -11.69
CA LEU A 1045 43.36 -15.86 -10.37
C LEU A 1045 44.02 -17.25 -10.30
N LYS A 1046 44.77 -17.52 -9.23
CA LYS A 1046 45.32 -18.85 -8.95
C LYS A 1046 44.98 -19.30 -7.55
N PHE A 1047 44.62 -20.57 -7.43
CA PHE A 1047 44.38 -21.26 -6.16
C PHE A 1047 44.77 -22.73 -6.30
N SER A 1048 44.69 -23.49 -5.21
CA SER A 1048 44.82 -24.94 -5.26
C SER A 1048 43.72 -25.58 -4.44
N PHE A 1049 43.09 -26.61 -5.00
CA PHE A 1049 42.13 -27.42 -4.29
C PHE A 1049 42.81 -28.20 -3.17
N PRO A 1050 42.29 -28.19 -1.93
CA PRO A 1050 42.76 -29.09 -0.87
C PRO A 1050 42.39 -30.55 -1.15
N GLY A 1051 41.21 -30.79 -1.73
CA GLY A 1051 40.63 -32.10 -2.01
C GLY A 1051 41.13 -32.74 -3.31
N ASP A 1052 40.32 -33.58 -3.95
CA ASP A 1052 40.66 -34.28 -5.20
C ASP A 1052 39.97 -33.72 -6.44
N GLN A 1053 39.45 -32.49 -6.34
CA GLN A 1053 38.66 -31.85 -7.39
C GLN A 1053 39.39 -31.66 -8.73
N GLN A 1054 38.67 -31.84 -9.84
CA GLN A 1054 39.10 -31.57 -11.21
C GLN A 1054 38.02 -30.78 -11.98
N ILE A 1055 38.37 -29.61 -12.50
CA ILE A 1055 37.49 -28.75 -13.31
C ILE A 1055 37.27 -29.37 -14.69
N THR A 1056 36.01 -29.47 -15.11
CA THR A 1056 35.61 -30.04 -16.42
C THR A 1056 35.22 -28.96 -17.43
N SER A 1057 34.66 -27.82 -16.98
CA SER A 1057 34.29 -26.69 -17.83
C SER A 1057 34.19 -25.39 -17.02
N ALA A 1058 34.38 -24.24 -17.65
CA ALA A 1058 34.31 -22.92 -17.02
C ALA A 1058 33.65 -21.88 -17.95
N TRP A 1059 33.05 -20.85 -17.35
CA TRP A 1059 32.42 -19.70 -18.02
C TRP A 1059 32.80 -18.39 -17.35
N ASN A 1060 32.71 -17.28 -18.10
CA ASN A 1060 33.18 -15.94 -17.73
C ASN A 1060 34.67 -15.88 -17.33
N GLY A 1061 35.44 -16.93 -17.60
CA GLY A 1061 36.88 -17.04 -17.39
C GLY A 1061 37.41 -18.34 -18.01
N THR A 1062 38.67 -18.35 -18.42
CA THR A 1062 39.34 -19.53 -18.98
C THR A 1062 40.14 -20.22 -17.88
N ALA A 1063 39.66 -21.36 -17.40
CA ALA A 1063 40.32 -22.14 -16.36
C ALA A 1063 41.29 -23.18 -16.95
N THR A 1064 42.45 -23.33 -16.31
CA THR A 1064 43.42 -24.41 -16.57
C THR A 1064 43.83 -25.04 -15.25
N GLN A 1065 43.99 -26.37 -15.22
CA GLN A 1065 44.33 -27.11 -14.01
C GLN A 1065 45.49 -28.08 -14.25
N SER A 1066 46.39 -28.19 -13.27
CA SER A 1066 47.46 -29.18 -13.25
C SER A 1066 47.56 -29.79 -11.85
N GLY A 1067 47.21 -31.07 -11.71
CA GLY A 1067 47.03 -31.70 -10.41
C GLY A 1067 45.94 -30.98 -9.62
N LYS A 1068 46.30 -30.42 -8.46
CA LYS A 1068 45.38 -29.63 -7.62
C LYS A 1068 45.41 -28.12 -7.89
N ALA A 1069 46.39 -27.63 -8.66
CA ALA A 1069 46.59 -26.20 -8.88
C ALA A 1069 45.76 -25.69 -10.07
N VAL A 1070 44.97 -24.65 -9.83
CA VAL A 1070 44.10 -24.00 -10.82
C VAL A 1070 44.64 -22.61 -11.14
N THR A 1071 44.60 -22.24 -12.42
CA THR A 1071 44.82 -20.87 -12.92
C THR A 1071 43.68 -20.50 -13.85
N THR A 1072 42.92 -19.45 -13.50
CA THR A 1072 41.84 -18.90 -14.31
C THR A 1072 42.16 -17.49 -14.76
N THR A 1073 42.06 -17.22 -16.06
CA THR A 1073 42.21 -15.87 -16.63
C THR A 1073 40.88 -15.29 -17.08
N ASN A 1074 40.78 -13.97 -17.11
CA ASN A 1074 39.65 -13.24 -17.67
C ASN A 1074 39.25 -13.68 -19.09
N ALA A 1075 37.98 -13.43 -19.45
CA ALA A 1075 37.39 -13.74 -20.75
C ALA A 1075 37.46 -12.55 -21.74
N GLY A 1076 38.39 -11.62 -21.56
CA GLY A 1076 38.56 -10.43 -22.40
C GLY A 1076 37.58 -9.30 -22.09
N TYR A 1077 36.26 -9.53 -22.27
CA TYR A 1077 35.24 -8.50 -22.03
C TYR A 1077 35.13 -8.08 -20.55
N ASN A 1078 35.52 -8.97 -19.63
CA ASN A 1078 35.55 -8.73 -18.19
C ASN A 1078 36.97 -8.54 -17.64
N ALA A 1079 37.94 -8.17 -18.49
CA ALA A 1079 39.34 -7.99 -18.09
C ALA A 1079 39.56 -6.86 -17.06
N VAL A 1080 38.70 -5.85 -17.05
CA VAL A 1080 38.83 -4.67 -16.18
C VAL A 1080 37.95 -4.80 -14.94
N ILE A 1081 38.55 -4.73 -13.75
CA ILE A 1081 37.87 -4.60 -12.46
C ILE A 1081 38.20 -3.19 -11.92
N ALA A 1082 37.22 -2.28 -11.92
CA ALA A 1082 37.37 -0.95 -11.33
C ALA A 1082 37.68 -1.03 -9.81
N PRO A 1083 38.20 0.02 -9.17
CA PRO A 1083 38.27 0.10 -7.70
C PRO A 1083 36.90 -0.16 -7.07
N ALA A 1084 36.85 -0.96 -6.00
CA ALA A 1084 35.62 -1.52 -5.39
C ALA A 1084 34.72 -2.35 -6.33
N GLY A 1085 35.08 -2.52 -7.61
CA GLY A 1085 34.37 -3.35 -8.56
C GLY A 1085 34.58 -4.83 -8.33
N THR A 1086 33.67 -5.64 -8.87
CA THR A 1086 33.68 -7.10 -8.78
C THR A 1086 33.63 -7.73 -10.17
N VAL A 1087 34.23 -8.92 -10.31
CA VAL A 1087 34.03 -9.80 -11.47
C VAL A 1087 33.80 -11.22 -11.00
N GLY A 1088 32.78 -11.87 -11.54
CA GLY A 1088 32.45 -13.27 -11.27
C GLY A 1088 32.82 -14.18 -12.43
N PHE A 1089 33.39 -15.34 -12.13
CA PHE A 1089 33.44 -16.48 -13.04
C PHE A 1089 32.91 -17.74 -12.35
N GLY A 1090 32.52 -18.74 -13.14
CA GLY A 1090 32.03 -20.00 -12.60
C GLY A 1090 32.59 -21.20 -13.36
N PHE A 1091 32.51 -22.37 -12.73
CA PHE A 1091 32.97 -23.61 -13.33
C PHE A 1091 32.25 -24.82 -12.75
N GLN A 1092 32.20 -25.89 -13.55
CA GLN A 1092 31.80 -27.22 -13.13
C GLN A 1092 33.05 -28.08 -12.93
N GLY A 1093 33.02 -28.95 -11.92
CA GLY A 1093 34.08 -29.90 -11.63
C GLY A 1093 33.56 -31.25 -11.14
N THR A 1094 34.52 -32.14 -10.90
CA THR A 1094 34.34 -33.50 -10.39
C THR A 1094 35.22 -33.72 -9.18
N TRP A 1095 34.81 -34.59 -8.26
CA TRP A 1095 35.59 -35.01 -7.08
C TRP A 1095 35.34 -36.50 -6.82
N THR A 1096 36.12 -37.17 -5.96
CA THR A 1096 35.86 -38.59 -5.63
C THR A 1096 35.85 -38.90 -4.14
N SER A 1097 36.60 -38.15 -3.34
CA SER A 1097 36.74 -38.38 -1.90
C SER A 1097 36.72 -37.12 -1.05
N ASN A 1098 36.97 -35.93 -1.63
CA ASN A 1098 37.06 -34.69 -0.88
C ASN A 1098 36.78 -33.46 -1.75
N ASP A 1099 35.67 -32.75 -1.49
CA ASP A 1099 35.33 -31.46 -2.10
C ASP A 1099 35.58 -30.24 -1.18
N THR A 1100 36.61 -30.29 -0.33
CA THR A 1100 36.96 -29.13 0.52
C THR A 1100 37.28 -27.92 -0.36
N PRO A 1101 36.64 -26.75 -0.19
CA PRO A 1101 36.87 -25.58 -1.02
C PRO A 1101 38.28 -24.98 -0.81
N PRO A 1102 38.83 -24.27 -1.81
CA PRO A 1102 40.12 -23.61 -1.70
C PRO A 1102 40.09 -22.43 -0.72
N GLY A 1103 40.96 -22.47 0.30
CA GLY A 1103 41.05 -21.45 1.36
C GLY A 1103 42.10 -20.36 1.14
N SER A 1104 42.75 -20.31 -0.03
CA SER A 1104 43.78 -19.31 -0.33
C SER A 1104 43.86 -19.01 -1.82
N PHE A 1105 43.85 -17.73 -2.18
CA PHE A 1105 43.88 -17.27 -3.56
C PHE A 1105 45.06 -16.33 -3.79
N THR A 1106 45.50 -16.22 -5.04
CA THR A 1106 46.39 -15.16 -5.50
C THR A 1106 45.82 -14.54 -6.76
N LEU A 1107 45.82 -13.21 -6.83
CA LEU A 1107 45.40 -12.43 -7.99
C LEU A 1107 46.63 -11.78 -8.61
N ASN A 1108 46.89 -12.06 -9.89
CA ASN A 1108 48.07 -11.59 -10.61
C ASN A 1108 49.41 -11.88 -9.89
N GLY A 1109 49.46 -12.94 -9.07
CA GLY A 1109 50.65 -13.37 -8.32
C GLY A 1109 50.77 -12.81 -6.89
N THR A 1110 49.89 -11.89 -6.48
CA THR A 1110 49.81 -11.37 -5.10
C THR A 1110 48.76 -12.15 -4.31
N PRO A 1111 48.94 -12.45 -3.00
CA PRO A 1111 47.87 -13.00 -2.16
C PRO A 1111 46.58 -12.19 -2.26
N CYS A 1112 45.44 -12.87 -2.09
CA CYS A 1112 44.10 -12.32 -2.24
C CYS A 1112 43.19 -13.04 -1.23
N GLY A 1113 42.46 -12.28 -0.41
CA GLY A 1113 41.73 -12.79 0.76
C GLY A 1113 40.32 -12.24 0.81
#